data_AF-A0A954JHH8-F1
#
_entry.id   AF-A0A954JHH8-F1
#
_cell.length_a   1.000
_cell.length_b   1.000
_cell.length_c   1.000
_cell.angle_alpha   90.00
_cell.angle_beta   90.00
_cell.angle_gamma   90.00
#
_symmetry.space_group_name_H-M   'P 1'
#
loop_
_entity.id
_entity.type
_entity.pdbx_description
1 polymer ?
#
loop_
_entity_poly.entity_id
_entity_poly.type
_entity_poly.pdbx_seq_one_letter_code
_entity_poly.pdbx_strand_id
1 'polypeptide(L)'
;MSFLNRVRELFAKPQKRRGPGRGRRVESLEDRTLLAATLNLTPAGSLNYGGSGVANNLTISFDGTNYTFTDTSEQINGIGGVTGLDTNPDPNIFTFNPTLAVPAITQIVINTNAGDDIITLDSMRTGGEGFDVRNDPAEGNDTININGDIGSDVDPVLANVLLRAETVNLNANIYVGGTADVRVEGPANLISDVEIIAIPDPTQAITFTGTINGPGGLIARAANMEFQSEIGGVSPVDHFEGTGHKLTVKDVTVTGDMTIVTDLLTLSPPLTTWTGGGTFAIAPFTPGGDMVLPQDQIAVFGFTALELGNADTNSITIVEDVLLPVDTTFTAATVNVNRQIDNGGAPTRFITNELNANFRIIGDGDLEVGGLVPTALLTINGQLGGNGWGNSNVSVMNGDGGVIFNNAFGSHVMNFTVDSAGDVEFTSAQAVNASGDISITSALGEGTITLPAGVQAPAGGINLDGVVELTGTGTFRVGAGSDFFAGGINANGNNVYIRGVGGAINLVDIFDVVGANLFRIDSSGGSTAVEVLLSSVDALDINVRALDIDLFGDLTAAANVSLIGNVGVDENVVITSGGASTNRIQIGGLIDAVDGDESLTLNGGVGRVILAGETGGTTPLVNFSVISGGSHYITQDITVSGMVSWNNSGQLVNRATITAPGGATLIGTPFINQGTIV
;
A
#
# COMPACT_ATOMS: atom_id res chain seq x y z
N MET A 1 -24.23 22.65 98.22
CA MET A 1 -22.77 22.44 98.17
C MET A 1 -22.12 23.75 97.76
N SER A 2 -21.33 24.36 98.65
CA SER A 2 -20.92 25.75 98.52
C SER A 2 -19.78 25.95 97.52
N PHE A 3 -19.82 27.11 96.86
CA PHE A 3 -18.86 27.64 95.89
C PHE A 3 -17.39 27.62 96.40
N LEU A 4 -17.16 27.49 97.71
CA LEU A 4 -15.83 27.38 98.30
C LEU A 4 -15.11 26.04 98.06
N ASN A 5 -15.84 24.94 97.78
CA ASN A 5 -15.17 23.65 97.50
C ASN A 5 -14.65 23.55 96.06
N ARG A 6 -15.18 24.35 95.13
CA ARG A 6 -14.76 24.32 93.71
C ARG A 6 -13.55 25.22 93.42
N VAL A 7 -13.25 26.18 94.29
CA VAL A 7 -12.04 27.03 94.18
C VAL A 7 -10.80 26.32 94.72
N ARG A 8 -10.93 25.37 95.67
CA ARG A 8 -9.77 24.61 96.20
C ARG A 8 -9.24 23.54 95.24
N GLU A 9 -10.05 23.01 94.32
CA GLU A 9 -9.57 22.07 93.29
C GLU A 9 -8.89 22.76 92.10
N LEU A 10 -9.14 24.06 91.87
CA LEU A 10 -8.51 24.81 90.76
C LEU A 10 -7.06 25.25 91.05
N PHE A 11 -6.60 25.21 92.30
CA PHE A 11 -5.22 25.56 92.69
C PHE A 11 -4.36 24.37 93.12
N ALA A 12 -4.89 23.15 93.13
CA ALA A 12 -4.13 21.94 93.40
C ALA A 12 -3.64 21.28 92.10
N LYS A 13 -2.93 22.03 91.25
CA LYS A 13 -2.08 21.40 90.22
C LYS A 13 -0.81 20.87 90.91
N PRO A 14 -0.48 19.58 90.79
CA PRO A 14 0.83 19.10 91.18
C PRO A 14 1.85 19.83 90.31
N GLN A 15 2.86 20.46 90.92
CA GLN A 15 4.07 20.82 90.19
C GLN A 15 4.65 19.52 89.63
N LYS A 16 4.40 19.25 88.34
CA LYS A 16 5.19 18.29 87.58
C LYS A 16 6.64 18.72 87.74
N ARG A 17 7.39 17.99 88.56
CA ARG A 17 8.86 18.08 88.60
C ARG A 17 9.31 17.99 87.15
N ARG A 18 9.89 19.08 86.65
CA ARG A 18 10.70 19.05 85.43
C ARG A 18 11.79 18.00 85.69
N GLY A 19 11.60 16.79 85.16
CA GLY A 19 12.71 15.85 85.02
C GLY A 19 13.83 16.55 84.26
N PRO A 20 15.10 16.18 84.49
CA PRO A 20 16.23 16.79 83.80
C PRO A 20 15.87 16.79 82.32
N GLY A 21 15.88 17.97 81.69
CA GLY A 21 15.63 18.07 80.27
C GLY A 21 16.53 17.04 79.61
N ARG A 22 15.93 16.09 78.89
CA ARG A 22 16.65 15.41 77.82
C ARG A 22 17.05 16.54 76.90
N GLY A 23 18.22 17.14 77.18
CA GLY A 23 18.91 17.96 76.20
C GLY A 23 18.88 17.11 74.96
N ARG A 24 18.34 17.66 73.88
CA ARG A 24 18.53 17.06 72.56
C ARG A 24 20.03 16.81 72.50
N ARG A 25 20.43 15.54 72.60
CA ARG A 25 21.79 15.18 72.28
C ARG A 25 21.86 15.51 70.80
N VAL A 26 22.45 16.66 70.50
CA VAL A 26 23.06 16.87 69.21
C VAL A 26 24.27 15.97 69.29
N GLU A 27 24.05 14.67 69.03
CA GLU A 27 25.14 13.78 68.73
C GLU A 27 25.71 14.33 67.43
N SER A 28 26.99 14.68 67.44
CA SER A 28 27.62 15.13 66.20
C SER A 28 27.50 13.96 65.22
N LEU A 29 26.73 14.15 64.16
CA LEU A 29 26.65 13.16 63.08
C LEU A 29 28.02 12.95 62.42
N GLU A 30 28.98 13.84 62.69
CA GLU A 30 30.39 13.74 62.27
C GLU A 30 31.18 12.61 62.96
N ASP A 31 30.65 12.01 64.04
CA ASP A 31 31.37 10.98 64.82
C ASP A 31 30.91 9.54 64.52
N ARG A 32 30.04 9.36 63.52
CA ARG A 32 29.81 8.02 62.94
C ARG A 32 31.03 7.71 62.07
N THR A 33 31.90 6.82 62.54
CA THR A 33 32.92 6.22 61.68
C THR A 33 32.19 5.60 60.49
N LEU A 34 32.30 6.24 59.32
CA LEU A 34 31.88 5.65 58.06
C LEU A 34 32.61 4.31 57.95
N LEU A 35 31.85 3.25 57.70
CA LEU A 35 32.46 1.96 57.45
C LEU A 35 33.17 2.09 56.10
N ALA A 36 34.30 1.41 55.93
CA ALA A 36 34.97 1.43 54.64
C ALA A 36 34.20 0.57 53.64
N ALA A 37 34.10 1.03 52.39
CA ALA A 37 33.65 0.20 51.29
C ALA A 37 34.63 -0.95 51.07
N THR A 38 34.13 -2.05 50.51
CA THR A 38 34.96 -3.23 50.23
C THR A 38 34.97 -3.54 48.74
N LEU A 39 36.15 -3.87 48.23
CA LEU A 39 36.34 -4.42 46.89
C LEU A 39 36.88 -5.84 47.03
N ASN A 40 36.06 -6.84 46.69
CA ASN A 40 36.34 -8.24 46.96
C ASN A 40 36.31 -9.09 45.69
N LEU A 41 37.43 -9.73 45.35
CA LEU A 41 37.47 -10.73 44.27
C LEU A 41 37.18 -12.12 44.82
N THR A 42 36.05 -12.68 44.40
CA THR A 42 35.60 -14.02 44.79
C THR A 42 36.35 -15.13 44.04
N PRO A 43 36.38 -16.37 44.56
CA PRO A 43 36.95 -17.51 43.85
C PRO A 43 36.29 -17.85 42.50
N ALA A 44 35.11 -17.27 42.20
CA ALA A 44 34.40 -17.46 40.94
C ALA A 44 34.75 -16.41 39.87
N GLY A 45 35.64 -15.44 40.17
CA GLY A 45 36.00 -14.36 39.25
C GLY A 45 35.09 -13.13 39.32
N SER A 46 34.13 -13.09 40.25
CA SER A 46 33.29 -11.91 40.49
C SER A 46 34.03 -10.90 41.38
N LEU A 47 34.24 -9.69 40.87
CA LEU A 47 34.79 -8.54 41.58
C LEU A 47 33.65 -7.72 42.16
N ASN A 48 33.43 -7.83 43.46
CA ASN A 48 32.28 -7.25 44.14
C ASN A 48 32.68 -5.96 44.88
N TYR A 49 32.08 -4.84 44.49
CA TYR A 49 32.04 -3.63 45.30
C TYR A 49 30.84 -3.67 46.24
N GLY A 50 31.05 -3.30 47.50
CA GLY A 50 29.98 -3.05 48.46
C GLY A 50 30.27 -1.79 49.25
N GLY A 51 29.42 -0.76 49.10
CA GLY A 51 29.48 0.48 49.85
C GLY A 51 29.15 0.28 51.33
N SER A 52 29.24 1.32 52.16
CA SER A 52 29.02 1.18 53.61
C SER A 52 27.60 1.55 54.10
N GLY A 53 26.71 1.91 53.16
CA GLY A 53 25.33 2.29 53.44
C GLY A 53 25.14 3.79 53.64
N VAL A 54 25.90 4.60 52.91
CA VAL A 54 25.70 6.05 52.75
C VAL A 54 25.71 6.39 51.27
N ALA A 55 25.28 7.59 50.87
CA ALA A 55 25.36 8.02 49.48
C ALA A 55 26.81 8.01 48.96
N ASN A 56 27.08 7.11 48.02
CA ASN A 56 28.36 6.93 47.36
C ASN A 56 28.36 7.62 45.99
N ASN A 57 29.55 8.04 45.53
CA ASN A 57 29.76 8.43 44.14
C ASN A 57 30.97 7.66 43.63
N LEU A 58 30.68 6.47 43.11
CA LEU A 58 31.66 5.51 42.62
C LEU A 58 31.91 5.78 41.13
N THR A 59 33.16 6.02 40.77
CA THR A 59 33.62 6.05 39.38
C THR A 59 34.51 4.85 39.09
N ILE A 60 34.25 4.14 38.00
CA ILE A 60 35.03 3.00 37.51
C ILE A 60 35.59 3.37 36.14
N SER A 61 36.90 3.25 36.00
CA SER A 61 37.59 3.50 34.73
C SER A 61 38.65 2.45 34.45
N PHE A 62 38.91 2.23 33.17
CA PHE A 62 39.98 1.40 32.63
C PHE A 62 40.85 2.21 31.66
N ASP A 63 42.15 2.31 31.94
CA ASP A 63 43.11 3.09 31.13
C ASP A 63 43.76 2.29 29.99
N GLY A 64 43.31 1.05 29.77
CA GLY A 64 43.93 0.07 28.88
C GLY A 64 44.81 -0.97 29.60
N THR A 65 45.22 -0.70 30.84
CA THR A 65 46.06 -1.60 31.66
C THR A 65 45.49 -1.83 33.06
N ASN A 66 44.97 -0.81 33.73
CA ASN A 66 44.52 -0.86 35.11
C ASN A 66 43.06 -0.46 35.23
N TYR A 67 42.35 -1.12 36.14
CA TYR A 67 41.10 -0.60 36.67
C TYR A 67 41.38 0.39 37.79
N THR A 68 40.61 1.48 37.82
CA THR A 68 40.59 2.45 38.92
C THR A 68 39.16 2.62 39.41
N PHE A 69 38.94 2.31 40.69
CA PHE A 69 37.70 2.58 41.42
C PHE A 69 37.93 3.81 42.28
N THR A 70 37.11 4.85 42.13
CA THR A 70 37.20 6.09 42.93
C THR A 70 35.87 6.31 43.63
N ASP A 71 35.88 6.40 44.95
CA ASP A 71 34.71 6.75 45.73
C ASP A 71 34.94 8.08 46.48
N THR A 72 34.12 9.10 46.21
CA THR A 72 34.34 10.41 46.84
C THR A 72 33.98 10.46 48.32
N SER A 73 33.19 9.51 48.79
CA SER A 73 32.58 9.50 50.12
C SER A 73 33.26 8.52 51.07
N GLU A 74 33.84 7.43 50.56
CA GLU A 74 34.30 6.31 51.39
C GLU A 74 35.70 5.81 51.02
N GLN A 75 36.43 5.37 52.03
CA GLN A 75 37.66 4.60 51.82
C GLN A 75 37.31 3.23 51.22
N ILE A 76 38.07 2.81 50.20
CA ILE A 76 37.92 1.50 49.55
C ILE A 76 38.99 0.55 50.08
N ASN A 77 38.56 -0.53 50.74
CA ASN A 77 39.46 -1.58 51.19
C ASN A 77 39.42 -2.78 50.25
N GLY A 78 40.54 -3.07 49.60
CA GLY A 78 40.73 -4.31 48.86
C GLY A 78 40.82 -5.52 49.79
N ILE A 79 39.99 -6.53 49.52
CA ILE A 79 39.99 -7.80 50.24
C ILE A 79 39.96 -8.99 49.27
N GLY A 80 40.24 -10.19 49.76
CA GLY A 80 40.24 -11.41 48.93
C GLY A 80 41.33 -11.36 47.86
N GLY A 81 41.02 -11.81 46.64
CA GLY A 81 41.98 -11.96 45.54
C GLY A 81 42.61 -10.66 45.00
N VAL A 82 42.18 -9.49 45.49
CA VAL A 82 42.76 -8.18 45.15
C VAL A 82 43.59 -7.56 46.29
N THR A 83 43.75 -8.27 47.42
CA THR A 83 44.51 -7.75 48.58
C THR A 83 45.96 -7.47 48.20
N GLY A 84 46.44 -6.25 48.44
CA GLY A 84 47.82 -5.84 48.16
C GLY A 84 48.14 -5.60 46.69
N LEU A 85 47.13 -5.59 45.81
CA LEU A 85 47.29 -5.19 44.40
C LEU A 85 47.15 -3.67 44.21
N ASP A 86 46.64 -2.95 45.21
CA ASP A 86 46.44 -1.52 45.13
C ASP A 86 47.77 -0.78 44.99
N THR A 87 47.80 0.11 44.00
CA THR A 87 48.96 0.93 43.68
C THR A 87 48.75 2.40 44.04
N ASN A 88 47.53 2.78 44.47
CA ASN A 88 47.20 4.16 44.78
C ASN A 88 47.41 4.47 46.28
N PRO A 89 48.06 5.59 46.64
CA PRO A 89 48.19 6.00 48.04
C PRO A 89 46.93 6.66 48.63
N ASP A 90 45.94 7.06 47.80
CA ASP A 90 44.70 7.67 48.26
C ASP A 90 43.73 6.59 48.78
N PRO A 91 43.27 6.64 50.04
CA PRO A 91 42.36 5.62 50.59
C PRO A 91 41.02 5.52 49.86
N ASN A 92 40.62 6.54 49.12
CA ASN A 92 39.36 6.57 48.38
C ASN A 92 39.48 6.06 46.93
N ILE A 93 40.70 5.70 46.51
CA ILE A 93 40.99 5.24 45.15
C ILE A 93 41.66 3.88 45.23
N PHE A 94 41.12 2.90 44.51
CA PHE A 94 41.71 1.57 44.39
C PHE A 94 42.12 1.30 42.95
N THR A 95 43.42 1.18 42.68
CA THR A 95 43.96 1.01 41.32
C THR A 95 44.77 -0.29 41.20
N PHE A 96 44.40 -1.16 40.27
CA PHE A 96 45.10 -2.43 40.05
C PHE A 96 45.03 -2.93 38.60
N ASN A 97 46.00 -3.79 38.23
CA ASN A 97 46.01 -4.46 36.93
C ASN A 97 45.18 -5.77 36.99
N PRO A 98 44.08 -5.91 36.22
CA PRO A 98 43.22 -7.09 36.26
C PRO A 98 43.90 -8.37 35.78
N THR A 99 44.98 -8.30 35.00
CA THR A 99 45.72 -9.50 34.55
C THR A 99 46.51 -10.17 35.66
N LEU A 100 46.74 -9.45 36.77
CA LEU A 100 47.41 -9.97 37.96
C LEU A 100 46.41 -10.56 38.97
N ALA A 101 45.11 -10.36 38.75
CA ALA A 101 44.06 -10.88 39.61
C ALA A 101 43.95 -12.41 39.44
N VAL A 102 43.91 -13.13 40.57
CA VAL A 102 43.73 -14.59 40.59
C VAL A 102 42.56 -14.93 41.51
N PRO A 103 41.45 -15.48 40.97
CA PRO A 103 41.20 -15.85 39.56
C PRO A 103 41.01 -14.64 38.63
N ALA A 104 41.01 -14.87 37.31
CA ALA A 104 40.68 -13.82 36.34
C ALA A 104 39.26 -13.27 36.60
N ILE A 105 39.09 -11.97 36.38
CA ILE A 105 37.80 -11.31 36.57
C ILE A 105 36.88 -11.68 35.40
N THR A 106 35.67 -12.11 35.72
CA THR A 106 34.62 -12.50 34.78
C THR A 106 33.37 -11.62 34.90
N GLN A 107 33.21 -10.93 36.04
CA GLN A 107 32.09 -10.02 36.28
C GLN A 107 32.51 -8.97 37.32
N ILE A 108 32.11 -7.72 37.09
CA ILE A 108 32.14 -6.65 38.08
C ILE A 108 30.73 -6.49 38.64
N VAL A 109 30.59 -6.62 39.96
CA VAL A 109 29.31 -6.51 40.65
C VAL A 109 29.35 -5.33 41.60
N ILE A 110 28.45 -4.37 41.43
CA ILE A 110 28.29 -3.22 42.33
C ILE A 110 27.02 -3.45 43.14
N ASN A 111 27.16 -3.58 44.45
CA ASN A 111 26.02 -3.61 45.36
C ASN A 111 25.87 -2.19 45.93
N THR A 112 24.86 -1.48 45.45
CA THR A 112 24.40 -0.25 46.11
C THR A 112 23.71 -0.70 47.38
N ASN A 113 24.19 -0.18 48.51
CA ASN A 113 23.58 -0.46 49.80
C ASN A 113 22.60 0.69 50.09
N ALA A 114 22.18 0.87 51.34
CA ALA A 114 21.38 2.04 51.71
C ALA A 114 22.04 3.36 51.27
N GLY A 115 21.31 4.26 50.62
CA GLY A 115 21.82 5.56 50.22
C GLY A 115 21.37 5.96 48.82
N ASP A 116 21.57 7.23 48.45
CA ASP A 116 21.39 7.66 47.05
C ASP A 116 22.76 7.52 46.38
N ASP A 117 23.00 6.41 45.67
CA ASP A 117 24.30 6.10 45.08
C ASP A 117 24.40 6.57 43.62
N ILE A 118 25.55 7.13 43.24
CA ILE A 118 25.89 7.43 41.85
C ILE A 118 27.01 6.51 41.42
N ILE A 119 26.79 5.73 40.37
CA ILE A 119 27.75 4.81 39.79
C ILE A 119 28.06 5.28 38.38
N THR A 120 29.31 5.69 38.14
CA THR A 120 29.77 6.15 36.84
C THR A 120 30.76 5.14 36.27
N LEU A 121 30.45 4.59 35.08
CA LEU A 121 31.31 3.72 34.32
C LEU A 121 31.90 4.51 33.15
N ASP A 122 33.14 4.98 33.30
CA ASP A 122 33.81 5.78 32.26
C ASP A 122 34.48 4.92 31.18
N SER A 123 34.94 3.72 31.54
CA SER A 123 35.44 2.73 30.58
C SER A 123 35.58 1.35 31.22
N MET A 124 35.45 0.31 30.39
CA MET A 124 35.74 -1.07 30.76
C MET A 124 36.79 -1.69 29.83
N ARG A 125 37.39 -2.79 30.31
CA ARG A 125 38.21 -3.64 29.46
C ARG A 125 37.32 -4.39 28.46
N THR A 126 37.74 -4.46 27.21
CA THR A 126 37.03 -5.24 26.19
C THR A 126 37.20 -6.75 26.43
N GLY A 127 36.17 -7.54 26.10
CA GLY A 127 36.28 -9.01 26.01
C GLY A 127 36.34 -9.82 27.30
N GLY A 128 36.22 -9.22 28.48
CA GLY A 128 36.56 -9.88 29.75
C GLY A 128 35.42 -10.06 30.75
N GLU A 129 34.69 -8.99 31.06
CA GLU A 129 33.90 -8.91 32.28
C GLU A 129 32.45 -8.48 32.04
N GLY A 130 31.49 -9.24 32.60
CA GLY A 130 30.12 -8.78 32.78
C GLY A 130 30.05 -7.58 33.74
N PHE A 131 28.97 -6.81 33.67
CA PHE A 131 28.76 -5.68 34.55
C PHE A 131 27.38 -5.78 35.20
N ASP A 132 27.33 -5.84 36.53
CA ASP A 132 26.11 -6.08 37.29
C ASP A 132 25.99 -5.05 38.42
N VAL A 133 25.11 -4.07 38.26
CA VAL A 133 24.70 -3.18 39.35
C VAL A 133 23.43 -3.74 39.97
N ARG A 134 23.47 -3.93 41.28
CA ARG A 134 22.37 -4.42 42.11
C ARG A 134 21.85 -3.27 42.94
N ASN A 135 20.66 -2.80 42.57
CA ASN A 135 19.87 -1.89 43.39
C ASN A 135 19.36 -2.61 44.65
N ASP A 136 19.38 -1.94 45.79
CA ASP A 136 18.57 -2.29 46.95
C ASP A 136 17.20 -1.57 46.86
N PRO A 137 16.12 -2.27 46.44
CA PRO A 137 14.82 -1.65 46.21
C PRO A 137 14.16 -1.07 47.47
N ALA A 138 14.78 -1.22 48.65
CA ALA A 138 14.26 -0.69 49.91
C ALA A 138 14.74 0.73 50.24
N GLU A 139 15.89 1.21 49.73
CA GLU A 139 16.58 2.37 50.31
C GLU A 139 17.48 3.16 49.32
N GLY A 140 16.94 4.08 48.50
CA GLY A 140 17.77 5.01 47.70
C GLY A 140 17.13 5.54 46.42
N ASN A 141 17.66 6.64 45.87
CA ASN A 141 17.52 7.01 44.46
C ASN A 141 18.86 6.82 43.75
N ASP A 142 19.15 5.60 43.33
CA ASP A 142 20.41 5.27 42.68
C ASP A 142 20.42 5.73 41.22
N THR A 143 21.59 6.17 40.78
CA THR A 143 21.84 6.60 39.41
C THR A 143 23.04 5.87 38.83
N ILE A 144 22.86 5.22 37.69
CA ILE A 144 23.96 4.63 36.91
C ILE A 144 24.23 5.53 35.71
N ASN A 145 25.48 5.92 35.49
CA ASN A 145 25.95 6.62 34.30
C ASN A 145 26.92 5.71 33.53
N ILE A 146 26.56 5.33 32.31
CA ILE A 146 27.42 4.55 31.41
C ILE A 146 28.00 5.50 30.36
N ASN A 147 29.23 5.96 30.59
CA ASN A 147 29.94 6.90 29.73
C ASN A 147 30.95 6.23 28.79
N GLY A 148 31.34 4.99 29.07
CA GLY A 148 32.23 4.19 28.24
C GLY A 148 31.61 2.88 27.82
N ASP A 149 32.05 2.38 26.65
CA ASP A 149 31.50 1.17 26.05
C ASP A 149 31.72 -0.06 26.94
N ILE A 150 30.72 -0.93 26.96
CA ILE A 150 30.77 -2.25 27.57
C ILE A 150 31.01 -3.27 26.45
N GLY A 151 32.26 -3.66 26.25
CA GLY A 151 32.65 -4.53 25.14
C GLY A 151 32.78 -3.79 23.80
N SER A 152 32.91 -4.55 22.72
CA SER A 152 32.89 -4.03 21.34
C SER A 152 32.36 -5.08 20.37
N ASP A 153 32.03 -4.69 19.14
CA ASP A 153 31.61 -5.63 18.07
C ASP A 153 32.58 -6.78 17.82
N VAL A 154 33.89 -6.52 17.95
CA VAL A 154 34.94 -7.52 17.73
C VAL A 154 35.29 -8.32 18.98
N ASP A 155 34.90 -7.81 20.15
CA ASP A 155 35.28 -8.36 21.45
C ASP A 155 34.16 -8.12 22.48
N PRO A 156 33.01 -8.79 22.30
CA PRO A 156 31.83 -8.58 23.14
C PRO A 156 32.03 -9.22 24.51
N VAL A 157 31.31 -8.71 25.50
CA VAL A 157 31.31 -9.29 26.84
C VAL A 157 30.55 -10.62 26.84
N LEU A 158 31.15 -11.68 27.40
CA LEU A 158 30.57 -13.03 27.43
C LEU A 158 29.75 -13.33 28.69
N ALA A 159 29.42 -12.29 29.46
CA ALA A 159 28.65 -12.36 30.69
C ALA A 159 27.57 -11.26 30.69
N ASN A 160 26.52 -11.45 31.50
CA ASN A 160 25.38 -10.55 31.48
C ASN A 160 25.75 -9.12 31.89
N VAL A 161 25.07 -8.17 31.26
CA VAL A 161 25.06 -6.77 31.66
C VAL A 161 23.72 -6.49 32.33
N LEU A 162 23.74 -6.27 33.63
CA LEU A 162 22.56 -6.04 34.46
C LEU A 162 22.68 -4.66 35.10
N LEU A 163 21.90 -3.69 34.63
CA LEU A 163 21.87 -2.32 35.13
C LEU A 163 20.58 -2.14 35.92
N ARG A 164 20.65 -2.03 37.24
CA ARG A 164 19.46 -1.88 38.09
C ARG A 164 19.62 -0.63 38.95
N ALA A 165 18.76 0.36 38.74
CA ALA A 165 18.76 1.63 39.48
C ALA A 165 17.44 2.39 39.25
N GLU A 166 17.18 3.44 40.02
CA GLU A 166 16.07 4.37 39.80
C GLU A 166 16.27 5.23 38.54
N THR A 167 17.51 5.42 38.10
CA THR A 167 17.83 6.08 36.83
C THR A 167 19.08 5.47 36.19
N VAL A 168 19.00 5.14 34.91
CA VAL A 168 20.13 4.66 34.10
C VAL A 168 20.38 5.62 32.95
N ASN A 169 21.46 6.37 33.01
CA ASN A 169 21.93 7.23 31.94
C ASN A 169 22.87 6.46 31.02
N LEU A 170 22.50 6.33 29.75
CA LEU A 170 23.28 5.64 28.72
C LEU A 170 23.88 6.69 27.76
N ASN A 171 25.21 6.72 27.68
CA ASN A 171 25.99 7.59 26.79
C ASN A 171 27.05 6.80 26.00
N ALA A 172 26.96 5.47 26.02
CA ALA A 172 27.91 4.57 25.39
C ALA A 172 27.26 3.22 25.04
N ASN A 173 27.94 2.45 24.20
CA ASN A 173 27.41 1.23 23.59
C ASN A 173 27.62 0.00 24.50
N ILE A 174 26.80 -1.02 24.29
CA ILE A 174 26.83 -2.29 25.03
C ILE A 174 26.86 -3.44 24.04
N TYR A 175 27.94 -4.22 24.05
CA TYR A 175 28.15 -5.38 23.18
C TYR A 175 28.30 -6.65 24.04
N VAL A 176 27.34 -7.55 23.95
CA VAL A 176 27.36 -8.86 24.62
C VAL A 176 27.33 -10.01 23.62
N GLY A 177 27.94 -11.13 23.97
CA GLY A 177 28.09 -12.29 23.10
C GLY A 177 27.85 -13.62 23.82
N GLY A 178 27.81 -14.71 23.04
CA GLY A 178 27.53 -16.04 23.59
C GLY A 178 26.08 -16.15 24.07
N THR A 179 25.88 -16.53 25.34
CA THR A 179 24.55 -16.64 25.95
C THR A 179 24.25 -15.47 26.90
N ALA A 180 24.96 -14.35 26.75
CA ALA A 180 24.83 -13.20 27.64
C ALA A 180 23.67 -12.28 27.24
N ASP A 181 22.96 -11.79 28.25
CA ASP A 181 21.82 -10.88 28.11
C ASP A 181 22.17 -9.45 28.56
N VAL A 182 21.42 -8.48 28.05
CA VAL A 182 21.40 -7.10 28.55
C VAL A 182 20.06 -6.84 29.23
N ARG A 183 20.09 -6.41 30.49
CA ARG A 183 18.90 -6.02 31.24
C ARG A 183 19.08 -4.68 31.90
N VAL A 184 18.18 -3.76 31.59
CA VAL A 184 18.10 -2.43 32.20
C VAL A 184 16.81 -2.34 33.00
N GLU A 185 16.94 -2.30 34.32
CA GLU A 185 15.85 -2.11 35.25
C GLU A 185 15.84 -0.68 35.78
N GLY A 186 14.70 -0.02 35.58
CA GLY A 186 14.52 1.40 35.88
C GLY A 186 14.41 2.28 34.63
N PRO A 187 13.96 3.54 34.77
CA PRO A 187 13.99 4.54 33.72
C PRO A 187 15.39 4.69 33.11
N ALA A 188 15.47 4.56 31.78
CA ALA A 188 16.67 4.78 31.00
C ALA A 188 16.63 6.13 30.28
N ASN A 189 17.75 6.85 30.29
CA ASN A 189 17.91 8.13 29.60
C ASN A 189 19.08 8.04 28.61
N LEU A 190 18.78 8.16 27.32
CA LEU A 190 19.72 8.16 26.21
C LEU A 190 20.31 9.57 26.04
N ILE A 191 21.53 9.76 26.54
CA ILE A 191 22.23 11.05 26.46
C ILE A 191 22.84 11.26 25.06
N SER A 192 23.26 10.16 24.43
CA SER A 192 23.76 10.09 23.06
C SER A 192 23.04 8.97 22.31
N ASP A 193 23.38 8.79 21.04
CA ASP A 193 23.05 7.56 20.33
C ASP A 193 23.72 6.38 21.05
N VAL A 194 22.95 5.32 21.25
CA VAL A 194 23.38 4.12 21.98
C VAL A 194 23.06 2.88 21.15
N GLU A 195 24.10 2.07 20.95
CA GLU A 195 23.98 0.76 20.31
C GLU A 195 24.07 -0.34 21.37
N ILE A 196 23.06 -1.23 21.40
CA ILE A 196 23.00 -2.40 22.28
C ILE A 196 22.89 -3.64 21.40
N ILE A 197 23.94 -4.46 21.42
CA ILE A 197 24.08 -5.63 20.57
C ILE A 197 24.25 -6.88 21.43
N ALA A 198 23.42 -7.89 21.17
CA ALA A 198 23.55 -9.25 21.66
C ALA A 198 23.55 -10.23 20.46
N ILE A 199 24.74 -10.66 20.00
CA ILE A 199 24.96 -11.47 18.78
C ILE A 199 25.80 -12.74 19.09
N PRO A 200 25.60 -13.91 18.43
CA PRO A 200 24.52 -14.37 17.53
C PRO A 200 23.82 -15.64 18.09
N ASP A 201 23.34 -15.63 19.33
CA ASP A 201 22.63 -16.78 19.88
C ASP A 201 21.10 -16.52 19.92
N PRO A 202 20.26 -17.48 19.48
CA PRO A 202 18.81 -17.32 19.43
C PRO A 202 18.14 -17.15 20.81
N THR A 203 18.88 -17.34 21.90
CA THR A 203 18.38 -17.19 23.27
C THR A 203 18.66 -15.83 23.89
N GLN A 204 19.53 -15.02 23.28
CA GLN A 204 19.92 -13.72 23.86
C GLN A 204 18.77 -12.72 23.90
N ALA A 205 18.72 -11.98 25.00
CA ALA A 205 17.69 -10.98 25.24
C ALA A 205 18.26 -9.59 25.55
N ILE A 206 17.58 -8.57 25.04
CA ILE A 206 17.64 -7.19 25.54
C ILE A 206 16.31 -6.92 26.25
N THR A 207 16.37 -6.55 27.53
CA THR A 207 15.18 -6.24 28.32
C THR A 207 15.29 -4.87 28.97
N PHE A 208 14.27 -4.03 28.75
CA PHE A 208 14.06 -2.78 29.48
C PHE A 208 12.74 -2.88 30.25
N THR A 209 12.79 -2.66 31.56
CA THR A 209 11.58 -2.67 32.40
C THR A 209 11.01 -1.28 32.64
N GLY A 210 11.83 -0.23 32.56
CA GLY A 210 11.44 1.18 32.73
C GLY A 210 11.26 1.92 31.42
N THR A 211 10.81 3.18 31.51
CA THR A 211 10.67 4.07 30.34
C THR A 211 12.04 4.40 29.76
N ILE A 212 12.15 4.46 28.44
CA ILE A 212 13.35 4.95 27.75
C ILE A 212 13.05 6.36 27.25
N ASN A 213 13.89 7.34 27.55
CA ASN A 213 13.73 8.73 27.11
C ASN A 213 15.09 9.29 26.70
N GLY A 214 15.11 10.50 26.14
CA GLY A 214 16.33 11.28 25.96
C GLY A 214 16.58 11.66 24.51
N PRO A 215 17.47 12.64 24.24
CA PRO A 215 17.70 13.16 22.89
C PRO A 215 18.48 12.22 21.97
N GLY A 216 19.03 11.12 22.47
CA GLY A 216 19.75 10.14 21.64
C GLY A 216 18.85 9.11 20.97
N GLY A 217 19.38 8.43 19.95
CA GLY A 217 18.76 7.26 19.35
C GLY A 217 19.12 5.95 20.05
N LEU A 218 18.30 4.92 19.82
CA LEU A 218 18.54 3.56 20.30
C LEU A 218 18.59 2.57 19.14
N ILE A 219 19.72 1.88 19.02
CA ILE A 219 19.89 0.73 18.13
C ILE A 219 19.97 -0.52 19.00
N ALA A 220 18.97 -1.40 18.90
CA ALA A 220 18.89 -2.65 19.65
C ALA A 220 18.91 -3.85 18.71
N ARG A 221 19.85 -4.77 18.92
CA ARG A 221 20.00 -5.99 18.11
C ARG A 221 20.11 -7.22 19.01
N ALA A 222 19.08 -8.06 19.03
CA ALA A 222 19.06 -9.31 19.81
C ALA A 222 18.05 -10.31 19.25
N ALA A 223 18.18 -11.59 19.61
CA ALA A 223 17.16 -12.57 19.25
C ALA A 223 15.78 -12.20 19.84
N ASN A 224 15.75 -11.82 21.12
CA ASN A 224 14.54 -11.37 21.80
C ASN A 224 14.74 -9.97 22.38
N MET A 225 13.81 -9.07 22.12
CA MET A 225 13.78 -7.73 22.70
C MET A 225 12.46 -7.51 23.42
N GLU A 226 12.52 -7.08 24.68
CA GLU A 226 11.36 -6.81 25.52
C GLU A 226 11.48 -5.43 26.17
N PHE A 227 10.64 -4.51 25.70
CA PHE A 227 10.49 -3.16 26.24
C PHE A 227 9.14 -3.10 26.97
N GLN A 228 9.16 -3.33 28.29
CA GLN A 228 7.95 -3.44 29.11
C GLN A 228 7.26 -2.08 29.37
N SER A 229 7.92 -0.98 29.01
CA SER A 229 7.41 0.38 29.15
C SER A 229 7.60 1.19 27.86
N GLU A 230 7.29 2.47 27.92
CA GLU A 230 7.29 3.39 26.77
C GLU A 230 8.72 3.78 26.36
N ILE A 231 8.97 3.78 25.05
CA ILE A 231 10.15 4.39 24.43
C ILE A 231 9.74 5.80 23.99
N GLY A 232 10.49 6.82 24.40
CA GLY A 232 10.21 8.22 24.10
C GLY A 232 9.04 8.86 24.84
N GLY A 233 8.56 8.27 25.94
CA GLY A 233 7.30 8.64 26.62
C GLY A 233 7.16 10.14 26.97
N VAL A 234 8.03 10.68 27.83
CA VAL A 234 7.99 12.11 28.22
C VAL A 234 8.95 12.97 27.41
N SER A 235 10.03 12.37 26.91
CA SER A 235 10.97 12.99 25.98
C SER A 235 11.21 11.99 24.86
N PRO A 236 10.73 12.27 23.64
CA PRO A 236 10.95 11.42 22.48
C PRO A 236 12.44 11.10 22.28
N VAL A 237 12.73 9.89 21.80
CA VAL A 237 14.08 9.51 21.36
C VAL A 237 14.32 10.00 19.93
N ASP A 238 15.57 10.19 19.51
CA ASP A 238 15.84 10.71 18.16
C ASP A 238 15.42 9.71 17.09
N HIS A 239 15.93 8.49 17.15
CA HIS A 239 15.55 7.39 16.28
C HIS A 239 15.52 6.06 17.05
N PHE A 240 14.83 5.06 16.50
CA PHE A 240 14.80 3.70 17.06
C PHE A 240 15.02 2.66 15.96
N GLU A 241 16.02 1.81 16.14
CA GLU A 241 16.28 0.63 15.31
C GLU A 241 16.16 -0.64 16.17
N GLY A 242 15.22 -1.52 15.84
CA GLY A 242 15.07 -2.81 16.50
C GLY A 242 15.23 -3.96 15.51
N THR A 243 16.31 -4.74 15.63
CA THR A 243 16.57 -5.91 14.75
C THR A 243 16.63 -7.21 15.56
N GLY A 244 15.77 -8.20 15.23
CA GLY A 244 15.72 -9.46 15.99
C GLY A 244 14.59 -10.42 15.63
N HIS A 245 14.54 -11.61 16.24
CA HIS A 245 13.43 -12.55 16.01
C HIS A 245 12.11 -12.06 16.64
N LYS A 246 12.16 -11.56 17.87
CA LYS A 246 10.97 -11.09 18.59
C LYS A 246 11.21 -9.70 19.18
N LEU A 247 10.32 -8.76 18.89
CA LEU A 247 10.25 -7.44 19.53
C LEU A 247 8.91 -7.27 20.25
N THR A 248 8.95 -7.05 21.55
CA THR A 248 7.77 -6.64 22.33
C THR A 248 7.97 -5.21 22.81
N VAL A 249 7.06 -4.31 22.45
CA VAL A 249 7.11 -2.90 22.88
C VAL A 249 5.74 -2.39 23.26
N LYS A 250 5.69 -1.52 24.27
CA LYS A 250 4.43 -0.92 24.75
C LYS A 250 3.98 0.22 23.84
N ASP A 251 4.77 1.29 23.79
CA ASP A 251 4.58 2.47 22.93
C ASP A 251 5.95 3.02 22.52
N VAL A 252 6.07 3.63 21.34
CA VAL A 252 7.30 4.25 20.84
C VAL A 252 7.03 5.64 20.29
N THR A 253 7.77 6.63 20.78
CA THR A 253 7.75 8.02 20.31
C THR A 253 9.15 8.44 19.88
N VAL A 254 9.29 8.79 18.60
CA VAL A 254 10.57 9.21 17.98
C VAL A 254 10.42 10.58 17.32
N THR A 255 11.49 11.38 17.27
CA THR A 255 11.49 12.62 16.45
C THR A 255 11.93 12.39 15.01
N GLY A 256 12.78 11.40 14.75
CA GLY A 256 13.32 11.00 13.46
C GLY A 256 12.77 9.67 12.97
N ASP A 257 13.63 8.83 12.40
CA ASP A 257 13.25 7.58 11.75
C ASP A 257 13.05 6.41 12.73
N MET A 258 12.21 5.45 12.33
CA MET A 258 12.08 4.18 13.02
C MET A 258 12.18 3.00 12.07
N THR A 259 13.11 2.10 12.36
CA THR A 259 13.32 0.87 11.59
C THR A 259 13.10 -0.34 12.49
N ILE A 260 12.14 -1.20 12.16
CA ILE A 260 11.91 -2.46 12.88
C ILE A 260 12.10 -3.61 11.90
N VAL A 261 13.12 -4.43 12.13
CA VAL A 261 13.39 -5.65 11.37
C VAL A 261 13.20 -6.84 12.28
N THR A 262 11.99 -7.43 12.26
CA THR A 262 11.67 -8.55 13.15
C THR A 262 10.75 -9.59 12.56
N ASP A 263 10.93 -10.86 12.93
CA ASP A 263 9.99 -11.94 12.57
C ASP A 263 8.65 -11.77 13.29
N LEU A 264 8.67 -11.28 14.54
CA LEU A 264 7.50 -11.15 15.38
C LEU A 264 7.51 -9.84 16.17
N LEU A 265 6.65 -8.89 15.77
CA LEU A 265 6.35 -7.69 16.53
C LEU A 265 5.10 -7.90 17.39
N THR A 266 5.20 -7.66 18.70
CA THR A 266 4.06 -7.68 19.64
C THR A 266 3.90 -6.31 20.28
N LEU A 267 2.73 -5.67 20.12
CA LEU A 267 2.37 -4.41 20.77
C LEU A 267 1.40 -4.69 21.94
N SER A 268 1.71 -4.21 23.14
CA SER A 268 0.88 -4.47 24.34
C SER A 268 0.95 -3.32 25.35
N PRO A 269 -0.13 -2.52 25.57
CA PRO A 269 -1.49 -2.60 25.01
C PRO A 269 -1.55 -2.19 23.51
N PRO A 270 -2.73 -2.26 22.83
CA PRO A 270 -2.89 -1.73 21.49
C PRO A 270 -2.42 -0.27 21.44
N LEU A 271 -1.62 0.08 20.42
CA LEU A 271 -0.97 1.38 20.30
C LEU A 271 -2.03 2.50 20.26
N THR A 272 -1.96 3.45 21.20
CA THR A 272 -2.97 4.51 21.30
C THR A 272 -2.58 5.81 20.59
N THR A 273 -1.29 6.08 20.45
CA THR A 273 -0.75 7.24 19.72
C THR A 273 0.67 6.93 19.23
N TRP A 274 0.90 7.00 17.92
CA TRP A 274 2.23 7.13 17.33
C TRP A 274 2.38 8.58 16.86
N THR A 275 3.46 9.27 17.19
CA THR A 275 3.74 10.61 16.63
C THR A 275 5.22 10.69 16.30
N GLY A 276 5.55 10.74 15.00
CA GLY A 276 6.92 10.87 14.50
C GLY A 276 6.94 11.34 13.04
N GLY A 277 7.93 12.14 12.66
CA GLY A 277 8.07 12.74 11.32
C GLY A 277 8.94 11.94 10.35
N GLY A 278 8.92 10.61 10.41
CA GLY A 278 9.83 9.73 9.66
C GLY A 278 9.13 8.55 8.98
N THR A 279 9.91 7.71 8.31
CA THR A 279 9.42 6.48 7.66
C THR A 279 9.29 5.37 8.70
N PHE A 280 8.15 4.66 8.73
CA PHE A 280 8.00 3.42 9.50
C PHE A 280 8.07 2.22 8.55
N ALA A 281 9.07 1.37 8.74
CA ALA A 281 9.25 0.14 7.97
C ALA A 281 9.25 -1.08 8.91
N ILE A 282 8.38 -2.05 8.61
CA ILE A 282 8.42 -3.41 9.18
C ILE A 282 8.93 -4.33 8.08
N ALA A 283 10.03 -5.04 8.33
CA ALA A 283 10.52 -6.11 7.47
C ALA A 283 10.70 -7.40 8.28
N PRO A 284 10.31 -8.58 7.76
CA PRO A 284 10.60 -9.86 8.42
C PRO A 284 12.11 -10.13 8.47
N PHE A 285 12.57 -10.78 9.55
CA PHE A 285 13.99 -11.07 9.81
C PHE A 285 14.46 -12.37 9.12
N THR A 286 13.53 -13.26 8.76
CA THR A 286 13.82 -14.52 8.07
C THR A 286 13.10 -14.66 6.72
N PRO A 287 13.81 -15.10 5.67
CA PRO A 287 13.18 -15.50 4.41
C PRO A 287 12.15 -16.62 4.67
N GLY A 288 10.87 -16.33 4.50
CA GLY A 288 9.79 -17.31 4.70
C GLY A 288 8.72 -16.95 5.74
N GLY A 289 8.89 -15.86 6.50
CA GLY A 289 7.88 -15.40 7.47
C GLY A 289 6.73 -14.63 6.80
N ASP A 290 5.49 -14.98 7.16
CA ASP A 290 4.29 -14.19 6.82
C ASP A 290 4.14 -13.01 7.78
N MET A 291 3.82 -11.82 7.27
CA MET A 291 3.45 -10.69 8.12
C MET A 291 1.94 -10.72 8.39
N VAL A 292 1.56 -10.98 9.64
CA VAL A 292 0.17 -10.93 10.11
C VAL A 292 -0.01 -9.71 10.99
N LEU A 293 -0.87 -8.78 10.58
CA LEU A 293 -1.22 -7.61 11.39
C LEU A 293 -2.38 -8.01 12.34
N PRO A 294 -2.16 -8.09 13.67
CA PRO A 294 -3.17 -8.57 14.60
C PRO A 294 -4.31 -7.56 14.87
N GLN A 295 -5.42 -8.10 15.38
CA GLN A 295 -6.71 -7.47 15.66
C GLN A 295 -6.62 -6.17 16.49
N ASP A 296 -7.35 -5.12 16.09
CA ASP A 296 -7.57 -3.86 16.84
C ASP A 296 -6.31 -2.98 17.13
N GLN A 297 -5.15 -3.23 16.50
CA GLN A 297 -3.89 -2.61 16.95
C GLN A 297 -3.25 -1.55 16.06
N ILE A 298 -3.78 -1.27 14.86
CA ILE A 298 -3.12 -0.36 13.91
C ILE A 298 -4.00 0.86 13.67
N ALA A 299 -3.87 1.81 14.59
CA ALA A 299 -4.31 3.18 14.43
C ALA A 299 -3.06 4.02 14.11
N VAL A 300 -2.68 4.09 12.83
CA VAL A 300 -1.53 4.87 12.38
C VAL A 300 -1.96 6.33 12.28
N PHE A 301 -1.66 7.13 13.30
CA PHE A 301 -1.86 8.58 13.26
C PHE A 301 -0.50 9.27 13.13
N GLY A 302 -0.42 10.38 12.39
CA GLY A 302 0.71 11.31 12.48
C GLY A 302 1.90 11.12 11.53
N PHE A 303 1.87 10.17 10.58
CA PHE A 303 2.91 10.00 9.57
C PHE A 303 2.55 10.68 8.24
N THR A 304 3.56 10.90 7.38
CA THR A 304 3.32 11.34 5.99
C THR A 304 3.14 10.18 5.02
N ALA A 305 3.70 9.01 5.33
CA ALA A 305 3.57 7.79 4.54
C ALA A 305 3.81 6.53 5.40
N LEU A 306 3.20 5.41 5.03
CA LEU A 306 3.42 4.08 5.62
C LEU A 306 3.85 3.09 4.53
N GLU A 307 5.03 2.47 4.70
CA GLU A 307 5.51 1.41 3.79
C GLU A 307 5.58 0.07 4.53
N LEU A 308 4.76 -0.88 4.10
CA LEU A 308 4.73 -2.24 4.64
C LEU A 308 5.30 -3.18 3.58
N GLY A 309 6.57 -3.56 3.75
CA GLY A 309 7.31 -4.36 2.78
C GLY A 309 7.73 -5.72 3.33
N ASN A 310 7.42 -6.79 2.60
CA ASN A 310 8.08 -8.08 2.77
C ASN A 310 9.06 -8.25 1.59
N ALA A 311 10.34 -7.96 1.84
CA ALA A 311 11.39 -8.00 0.81
C ALA A 311 11.53 -9.38 0.13
N ASP A 312 11.05 -10.44 0.78
CA ASP A 312 11.29 -11.84 0.38
C ASP A 312 10.04 -12.57 -0.14
N THR A 313 9.17 -11.91 -0.90
CA THR A 313 8.20 -12.58 -1.81
C THR A 313 7.11 -13.48 -1.19
N ASN A 314 6.77 -13.35 0.09
CA ASN A 314 5.74 -14.21 0.70
C ASN A 314 4.36 -13.57 0.67
N SER A 315 3.82 -13.21 1.84
CA SER A 315 2.50 -12.60 1.92
C SER A 315 2.38 -11.52 3.00
N ILE A 316 1.47 -10.57 2.76
CA ILE A 316 0.92 -9.67 3.79
C ILE A 316 -0.54 -10.08 3.98
N THR A 317 -0.95 -10.36 5.22
CA THR A 317 -2.36 -10.67 5.52
C THR A 317 -2.96 -9.65 6.49
N ILE A 318 -3.95 -8.91 5.99
CA ILE A 318 -4.79 -7.98 6.74
C ILE A 318 -6.08 -8.71 7.11
N VAL A 319 -6.23 -9.05 8.39
CA VAL A 319 -7.30 -9.92 8.87
C VAL A 319 -8.57 -9.14 9.27
N GLU A 320 -8.45 -7.84 9.54
CA GLU A 320 -9.51 -7.01 10.11
C GLU A 320 -9.66 -5.65 9.40
N ASP A 321 -10.62 -4.82 9.84
CA ASP A 321 -10.83 -3.47 9.30
C ASP A 321 -9.64 -2.55 9.68
N VAL A 322 -8.99 -1.92 8.70
CA VAL A 322 -7.84 -1.02 8.90
C VAL A 322 -8.19 0.40 8.46
N LEU A 323 -7.87 1.39 9.28
CA LEU A 323 -7.93 2.81 8.91
C LEU A 323 -6.52 3.29 8.52
N LEU A 324 -6.36 3.75 7.29
CA LEU A 324 -5.11 4.26 6.71
C LEU A 324 -5.28 5.75 6.39
N PRO A 325 -5.15 6.66 7.36
CA PRO A 325 -5.41 8.09 7.14
C PRO A 325 -4.29 8.82 6.36
N VAL A 326 -3.34 8.07 5.81
CA VAL A 326 -2.10 8.54 5.17
C VAL A 326 -1.78 7.67 3.96
N ASP A 327 -0.96 8.19 3.05
CA ASP A 327 -0.50 7.46 1.88
C ASP A 327 0.18 6.16 2.31
N THR A 328 -0.37 5.02 1.88
CA THR A 328 0.09 3.71 2.35
C THR A 328 0.45 2.83 1.17
N THR A 329 1.66 2.26 1.19
CA THR A 329 2.12 1.28 0.21
C THR A 329 2.33 -0.09 0.85
N PHE A 330 1.70 -1.12 0.31
CA PHE A 330 1.91 -2.52 0.66
C PHE A 330 2.73 -3.21 -0.44
N THR A 331 3.88 -3.79 -0.10
CA THR A 331 4.77 -4.46 -1.06
C THR A 331 5.02 -5.91 -0.62
N ALA A 332 4.43 -6.89 -1.32
CA ALA A 332 4.63 -8.33 -1.08
C ALA A 332 4.17 -9.15 -2.29
N ALA A 333 4.59 -10.41 -2.46
CA ALA A 333 4.15 -11.20 -3.62
C ALA A 333 2.66 -11.53 -3.61
N THR A 334 2.10 -11.78 -2.41
CA THR A 334 0.66 -11.92 -2.19
C THR A 334 0.21 -10.94 -1.11
N VAL A 335 -0.86 -10.18 -1.35
CA VAL A 335 -1.52 -9.36 -0.34
C VAL A 335 -2.95 -9.87 -0.14
N ASN A 336 -3.24 -10.38 1.05
CA ASN A 336 -4.55 -10.85 1.45
C ASN A 336 -5.24 -9.79 2.32
N VAL A 337 -6.37 -9.27 1.86
CA VAL A 337 -7.24 -8.35 2.60
C VAL A 337 -8.56 -9.04 2.88
N ASN A 338 -8.75 -9.50 4.12
CA ASN A 338 -9.90 -10.33 4.49
C ASN A 338 -11.17 -9.51 4.81
N ARG A 339 -11.04 -8.21 5.12
CA ARG A 339 -12.15 -7.33 5.47
C ARG A 339 -12.05 -5.96 4.78
N GLN A 340 -11.98 -4.87 5.54
CA GLN A 340 -12.06 -3.51 5.02
C GLN A 340 -10.75 -2.72 5.23
N ILE A 341 -10.49 -1.78 4.32
CA ILE A 341 -9.49 -0.73 4.46
C ILE A 341 -10.23 0.59 4.21
N ASP A 342 -10.30 1.42 5.22
CA ASP A 342 -10.74 2.81 5.12
C ASP A 342 -9.49 3.65 4.87
N ASN A 343 -9.37 4.28 3.71
CA ASN A 343 -8.19 5.08 3.40
C ASN A 343 -8.32 6.53 3.87
N GLY A 344 -9.44 6.91 4.51
CA GLY A 344 -9.63 8.25 5.05
C GLY A 344 -9.47 9.39 4.05
N GLY A 345 -9.47 9.12 2.73
CA GLY A 345 -9.16 10.08 1.67
C GLY A 345 -7.72 10.07 1.13
N ALA A 346 -6.80 9.30 1.72
CA ALA A 346 -5.42 9.17 1.25
C ALA A 346 -5.26 8.05 0.20
N PRO A 347 -4.34 8.17 -0.77
CA PRO A 347 -4.01 7.09 -1.70
C PRO A 347 -3.53 5.82 -1.00
N THR A 348 -4.00 4.67 -1.49
CA THR A 348 -3.52 3.35 -1.06
C THR A 348 -2.93 2.63 -2.26
N ARG A 349 -1.67 2.19 -2.14
CA ARG A 349 -0.94 1.48 -3.18
C ARG A 349 -0.62 0.05 -2.76
N PHE A 350 -0.83 -0.89 -3.66
CA PHE A 350 -0.40 -2.29 -3.53
C PHE A 350 0.63 -2.58 -4.61
N ILE A 351 1.77 -3.17 -4.26
CA ILE A 351 2.79 -3.66 -5.20
C ILE A 351 2.91 -5.16 -4.97
N THR A 352 2.24 -5.96 -5.81
CA THR A 352 2.03 -7.40 -5.59
C THR A 352 1.94 -8.20 -6.89
N ASN A 353 2.08 -9.52 -6.83
CA ASN A 353 1.73 -10.42 -7.95
C ASN A 353 0.29 -10.96 -7.78
N GLU A 354 -0.19 -11.04 -6.54
CA GLU A 354 -1.54 -11.50 -6.23
C GLU A 354 -2.17 -10.61 -5.16
N LEU A 355 -3.34 -10.04 -5.46
CA LEU A 355 -4.14 -9.28 -4.51
C LEU A 355 -5.43 -10.04 -4.22
N ASN A 356 -5.49 -10.71 -3.07
CA ASN A 356 -6.68 -11.39 -2.56
C ASN A 356 -7.49 -10.45 -1.68
N ALA A 357 -8.32 -9.62 -2.29
CA ALA A 357 -9.03 -8.55 -1.60
C ALA A 357 -10.55 -8.78 -1.58
N ASN A 358 -11.07 -9.40 -0.52
CA ASN A 358 -12.52 -9.40 -0.25
C ASN A 358 -12.96 -8.04 0.31
N PHE A 359 -12.69 -6.99 -0.44
CA PHE A 359 -12.40 -5.68 0.11
C PHE A 359 -13.45 -4.63 -0.27
N ARG A 360 -13.59 -3.63 0.60
CA ARG A 360 -14.32 -2.38 0.40
C ARG A 360 -13.39 -1.23 0.77
N ILE A 361 -12.94 -0.43 -0.21
CA ILE A 361 -12.34 0.88 0.10
C ILE A 361 -13.47 1.76 0.63
N ILE A 362 -13.25 2.40 1.77
CA ILE A 362 -14.06 3.54 2.19
C ILE A 362 -13.16 4.76 2.19
N GLY A 363 -13.65 5.86 1.62
CA GLY A 363 -12.94 7.13 1.51
C GLY A 363 -12.83 7.62 0.06
N ASP A 364 -12.29 8.83 -0.11
CA ASP A 364 -12.10 9.51 -1.40
C ASP A 364 -10.72 9.27 -2.01
N GLY A 365 -9.83 8.53 -1.33
CA GLY A 365 -8.46 8.33 -1.79
C GLY A 365 -8.39 7.34 -2.95
N ASP A 366 -7.41 7.51 -3.83
CA ASP A 366 -7.20 6.65 -4.99
C ASP A 366 -6.64 5.27 -4.59
N LEU A 367 -6.97 4.25 -5.38
CA LEU A 367 -6.37 2.92 -5.28
C LEU A 367 -5.41 2.69 -6.44
N GLU A 368 -4.17 2.37 -6.12
CA GLU A 368 -3.17 1.93 -7.08
C GLU A 368 -2.80 0.46 -6.84
N VAL A 369 -2.79 -0.35 -7.89
CA VAL A 369 -2.28 -1.74 -7.83
C VAL A 369 -1.20 -1.90 -8.90
N GLY A 370 0.02 -2.17 -8.46
CA GLY A 370 1.20 -2.39 -9.29
C GLY A 370 1.65 -3.86 -9.24
N GLY A 371 2.14 -4.39 -10.35
CA GLY A 371 2.89 -5.64 -10.38
C GLY A 371 4.18 -5.57 -9.56
N LEU A 372 4.42 -6.52 -8.66
CA LEU A 372 5.70 -6.64 -7.96
C LEU A 372 6.83 -7.00 -8.94
N VAL A 373 6.54 -7.93 -9.85
CA VAL A 373 7.42 -8.27 -10.98
C VAL A 373 6.71 -7.83 -12.26
N PRO A 374 7.15 -6.76 -12.94
CA PRO A 374 6.44 -6.19 -14.08
C PRO A 374 6.22 -7.13 -15.27
N THR A 375 6.85 -8.29 -15.32
CA THR A 375 6.66 -9.29 -16.39
C THR A 375 5.78 -10.47 -15.94
N ALA A 376 5.39 -10.52 -14.68
CA ALA A 376 4.59 -11.61 -14.11
C ALA A 376 3.09 -11.29 -14.23
N LEU A 377 2.27 -12.33 -14.12
CA LEU A 377 0.82 -12.19 -14.09
C LEU A 377 0.39 -11.54 -12.78
N LEU A 378 -0.35 -10.42 -12.85
CA LEU A 378 -1.01 -9.81 -11.70
C LEU A 378 -2.43 -10.37 -11.57
N THR A 379 -2.69 -11.11 -10.49
CA THR A 379 -4.04 -11.64 -10.22
C THR A 379 -4.73 -10.83 -9.13
N ILE A 380 -5.91 -10.29 -9.44
CA ILE A 380 -6.74 -9.54 -8.50
C ILE A 380 -8.00 -10.36 -8.21
N ASN A 381 -7.99 -10.98 -7.03
CA ASN A 381 -9.02 -11.82 -6.49
C ASN A 381 -9.90 -10.99 -5.55
N GLY A 382 -10.95 -10.36 -6.09
CA GLY A 382 -11.85 -9.58 -5.24
C GLY A 382 -12.59 -8.45 -5.93
N GLN A 383 -13.52 -7.81 -5.20
CA GLN A 383 -14.24 -6.65 -5.71
C GLN A 383 -13.43 -5.38 -5.46
N LEU A 384 -13.00 -4.71 -6.53
CA LEU A 384 -12.47 -3.35 -6.44
C LEU A 384 -13.66 -2.38 -6.51
N GLY A 385 -13.93 -1.66 -5.42
CA GLY A 385 -15.00 -0.65 -5.31
C GLY A 385 -16.03 -0.93 -4.21
N GLY A 386 -16.21 0.02 -3.30
CA GLY A 386 -17.00 -0.11 -2.09
C GLY A 386 -18.42 0.47 -2.18
N ASN A 387 -19.34 -0.04 -1.35
CA ASN A 387 -20.72 0.45 -1.25
C ASN A 387 -20.78 1.67 -0.31
N GLY A 388 -20.16 2.80 -0.67
CA GLY A 388 -20.17 3.99 0.20
C GLY A 388 -19.34 5.16 -0.31
N TRP A 389 -20.02 6.12 -0.94
CA TRP A 389 -19.70 7.55 -1.08
C TRP A 389 -18.23 7.94 -0.93
N GLY A 390 -17.45 7.68 -1.97
CA GLY A 390 -16.21 8.39 -2.27
C GLY A 390 -15.92 8.34 -3.77
N ASN A 391 -15.31 9.40 -4.31
CA ASN A 391 -14.99 9.53 -5.74
C ASN A 391 -13.58 8.98 -6.07
N SER A 392 -13.29 7.74 -5.67
CA SER A 392 -11.95 7.17 -5.85
C SER A 392 -11.68 6.73 -7.29
N ASN A 393 -10.48 7.02 -7.78
CA ASN A 393 -9.94 6.39 -8.98
C ASN A 393 -9.33 5.03 -8.63
N VAL A 394 -9.40 4.08 -9.56
CA VAL A 394 -8.71 2.79 -9.47
C VAL A 394 -7.76 2.69 -10.65
N SER A 395 -6.46 2.58 -10.37
CA SER A 395 -5.42 2.40 -11.37
C SER A 395 -4.71 1.08 -11.16
N VAL A 396 -4.62 0.25 -12.20
CA VAL A 396 -3.89 -1.02 -12.19
C VAL A 396 -2.78 -0.96 -13.24
N MET A 397 -1.54 -1.20 -12.83
CA MET A 397 -0.35 -1.11 -13.68
C MET A 397 0.46 -2.40 -13.57
N ASN A 398 0.72 -3.10 -14.67
CA ASN A 398 1.49 -4.35 -14.62
C ASN A 398 2.58 -4.49 -15.68
N GLY A 399 3.23 -3.39 -16.08
CA GLY A 399 4.39 -3.44 -16.98
C GLY A 399 4.13 -4.30 -18.21
N ASP A 400 4.98 -5.30 -18.45
CA ASP A 400 4.89 -6.26 -19.56
C ASP A 400 4.03 -7.51 -19.26
N GLY A 401 3.57 -7.69 -18.02
CA GLY A 401 2.81 -8.85 -17.57
C GLY A 401 1.29 -8.65 -17.71
N GLY A 402 0.54 -9.74 -17.89
CA GLY A 402 -0.93 -9.68 -17.97
C GLY A 402 -1.62 -9.42 -16.63
N VAL A 403 -2.88 -9.02 -16.67
CA VAL A 403 -3.72 -8.73 -15.49
C VAL A 403 -4.99 -9.57 -15.52
N ILE A 404 -5.29 -10.30 -14.45
CA ILE A 404 -6.55 -11.06 -14.31
C ILE A 404 -7.39 -10.52 -13.17
N PHE A 405 -8.65 -10.19 -13.47
CA PHE A 405 -9.67 -9.83 -12.49
C PHE A 405 -10.65 -10.98 -12.29
N ASN A 406 -10.58 -11.62 -11.13
CA ASN A 406 -11.37 -12.83 -10.85
C ASN A 406 -12.78 -12.58 -10.33
N ASN A 407 -13.13 -11.33 -10.04
CA ASN A 407 -14.40 -10.94 -9.44
C ASN A 407 -14.95 -9.67 -10.09
N ALA A 408 -16.22 -9.37 -9.78
CA ALA A 408 -16.89 -8.20 -10.32
C ALA A 408 -16.31 -6.88 -9.78
N PHE A 409 -16.42 -5.82 -10.56
CA PHE A 409 -16.13 -4.45 -10.14
C PHE A 409 -17.35 -3.80 -9.48
N GLY A 410 -17.11 -3.08 -8.38
CA GLY A 410 -18.16 -2.41 -7.63
C GLY A 410 -18.73 -1.19 -8.36
N SER A 411 -19.99 -0.84 -8.10
CA SER A 411 -20.74 0.24 -8.76
C SER A 411 -20.31 1.68 -8.42
N HIS A 412 -19.12 1.89 -7.84
CA HIS A 412 -18.73 3.17 -7.21
C HIS A 412 -17.26 3.55 -7.45
N VAL A 413 -16.68 3.10 -8.57
CA VAL A 413 -15.38 3.62 -9.02
C VAL A 413 -15.63 4.92 -9.81
N MET A 414 -14.85 5.98 -9.59
CA MET A 414 -14.95 7.20 -10.41
C MET A 414 -14.32 6.92 -11.77
N ASN A 415 -13.01 6.84 -11.86
CA ASN A 415 -12.31 6.43 -13.07
C ASN A 415 -11.62 5.09 -12.87
N PHE A 416 -11.64 4.24 -13.88
CA PHE A 416 -10.95 2.95 -13.88
C PHE A 416 -9.91 2.90 -14.99
N THR A 417 -8.64 2.73 -14.63
CA THR A 417 -7.54 2.63 -15.57
C THR A 417 -6.80 1.32 -15.38
N VAL A 418 -6.55 0.59 -16.46
CA VAL A 418 -5.65 -0.56 -16.51
C VAL A 418 -4.61 -0.32 -17.59
N ASP A 419 -3.33 -0.40 -17.22
CA ASP A 419 -2.19 -0.29 -18.12
C ASP A 419 -1.32 -1.55 -18.00
N SER A 420 -1.32 -2.34 -19.07
CA SER A 420 -0.67 -3.63 -19.15
C SER A 420 -0.15 -3.84 -20.58
N ALA A 421 1.10 -4.27 -20.74
CA ALA A 421 1.59 -4.76 -22.02
C ALA A 421 1.27 -6.26 -22.24
N GLY A 422 0.77 -6.97 -21.22
CA GLY A 422 0.18 -8.30 -21.37
C GLY A 422 -1.34 -8.27 -21.48
N ASP A 423 -1.93 -9.45 -21.68
CA ASP A 423 -3.39 -9.62 -21.75
C ASP A 423 -4.12 -9.12 -20.48
N VAL A 424 -5.30 -8.54 -20.65
CA VAL A 424 -6.19 -8.15 -19.55
C VAL A 424 -7.45 -9.02 -19.59
N GLU A 425 -7.65 -9.84 -18.56
CA GLU A 425 -8.78 -10.78 -18.49
C GLU A 425 -9.72 -10.44 -17.33
N PHE A 426 -11.02 -10.35 -17.62
CA PHE A 426 -12.08 -10.29 -16.62
C PHE A 426 -12.82 -11.62 -16.63
N THR A 427 -12.84 -12.36 -15.52
CA THR A 427 -13.49 -13.69 -15.48
C THR A 427 -14.91 -13.63 -14.92
N SER A 428 -15.29 -12.50 -14.29
CA SER A 428 -16.62 -12.28 -13.74
C SER A 428 -17.66 -12.07 -14.84
N ALA A 429 -18.83 -12.72 -14.71
CA ALA A 429 -19.98 -12.52 -15.60
C ALA A 429 -20.65 -11.14 -15.44
N GLN A 430 -20.13 -10.25 -14.59
CA GLN A 430 -20.63 -8.89 -14.43
C GLN A 430 -19.86 -7.92 -15.32
N ALA A 431 -20.55 -6.86 -15.76
CA ALA A 431 -19.90 -5.82 -16.55
C ALA A 431 -18.89 -5.03 -15.70
N VAL A 432 -17.81 -4.57 -16.32
CA VAL A 432 -16.92 -3.57 -15.72
C VAL A 432 -17.68 -2.27 -15.61
N ASN A 433 -17.72 -1.65 -14.42
CA ASN A 433 -18.58 -0.51 -14.15
C ASN A 433 -17.81 0.57 -13.37
N ALA A 434 -17.75 1.77 -13.93
CA ALA A 434 -17.25 2.98 -13.29
C ALA A 434 -18.22 4.12 -13.60
N SER A 435 -18.29 5.14 -12.76
CA SER A 435 -19.19 6.28 -12.94
C SER A 435 -18.66 7.29 -13.95
N GLY A 436 -17.34 7.51 -13.96
CA GLY A 436 -16.57 8.31 -14.92
C GLY A 436 -15.93 7.46 -16.01
N ASP A 437 -14.68 7.76 -16.37
CA ASP A 437 -14.00 7.18 -17.53
C ASP A 437 -13.46 5.77 -17.24
N ILE A 438 -13.48 4.92 -18.27
CA ILE A 438 -12.84 3.60 -18.26
C ILE A 438 -11.79 3.55 -19.36
N SER A 439 -10.54 3.30 -18.99
CA SER A 439 -9.44 3.09 -19.93
C SER A 439 -8.75 1.77 -19.63
N ILE A 440 -8.70 0.88 -20.62
CA ILE A 440 -8.00 -0.41 -20.52
C ILE A 440 -7.06 -0.48 -21.71
N THR A 441 -5.77 -0.49 -21.42
CA THR A 441 -4.71 -0.63 -22.43
C THR A 441 -4.06 -2.00 -22.25
N SER A 442 -4.05 -2.78 -23.34
CA SER A 442 -3.43 -4.10 -23.46
C SER A 442 -2.51 -4.05 -24.68
N ALA A 443 -1.20 -3.82 -24.44
CA ALA A 443 -0.12 -3.62 -25.42
C ALA A 443 -0.54 -3.17 -26.83
N LEU A 444 -0.33 -1.89 -27.17
CA LEU A 444 -0.30 -1.26 -28.52
C LEU A 444 -0.65 -2.17 -29.73
N GLY A 445 -1.84 -2.78 -29.76
CA GLY A 445 -2.36 -3.64 -30.84
C GLY A 445 -2.07 -5.15 -30.82
N GLU A 446 -1.35 -5.72 -29.85
CA GLU A 446 -1.10 -7.18 -29.75
C GLU A 446 -1.77 -7.86 -28.54
N GLY A 447 -2.04 -7.11 -27.47
CA GLY A 447 -2.67 -7.64 -26.27
C GLY A 447 -4.20 -7.82 -26.42
N THR A 448 -4.75 -8.82 -25.74
CA THR A 448 -6.20 -9.05 -25.70
C THR A 448 -6.83 -8.44 -24.44
N ILE A 449 -8.10 -8.02 -24.56
CA ILE A 449 -8.96 -7.56 -23.46
C ILE A 449 -10.19 -8.48 -23.42
N THR A 450 -10.21 -9.44 -22.50
CA THR A 450 -11.29 -10.45 -22.43
C THR A 450 -12.42 -9.98 -21.50
N LEU A 451 -13.64 -9.86 -22.03
CA LEU A 451 -14.82 -9.34 -21.32
C LEU A 451 -16.04 -10.29 -21.39
N PRO A 452 -16.60 -10.72 -20.24
CA PRO A 452 -17.79 -11.58 -20.22
C PRO A 452 -19.13 -10.86 -20.44
N ALA A 453 -19.27 -9.60 -19.98
CA ALA A 453 -20.56 -8.89 -19.96
C ALA A 453 -20.52 -7.41 -20.42
N GLY A 454 -19.39 -6.95 -20.97
CA GLY A 454 -19.18 -5.59 -21.47
C GLY A 454 -18.76 -4.57 -20.40
N VAL A 455 -18.82 -3.28 -20.74
CA VAL A 455 -18.28 -2.16 -19.95
C VAL A 455 -19.33 -1.05 -19.80
N GLN A 456 -19.40 -0.39 -18.64
CA GLN A 456 -20.36 0.67 -18.36
C GLN A 456 -19.66 1.86 -17.70
N ALA A 457 -19.67 2.99 -18.41
CA ALA A 457 -19.20 4.30 -17.99
C ALA A 457 -20.35 5.32 -18.23
N PRO A 458 -21.38 5.39 -17.37
CA PRO A 458 -22.61 6.13 -17.67
C PRO A 458 -22.44 7.65 -17.64
N ALA A 459 -21.34 8.19 -17.09
CA ALA A 459 -21.01 9.61 -17.14
C ALA A 459 -19.62 9.90 -17.72
N GLY A 460 -18.93 8.90 -18.29
CA GLY A 460 -17.60 9.03 -18.88
C GLY A 460 -17.44 8.27 -20.20
N GLY A 461 -16.23 8.35 -20.76
CA GLY A 461 -15.81 7.65 -21.96
C GLY A 461 -15.34 6.23 -21.69
N ILE A 462 -15.20 5.45 -22.77
CA ILE A 462 -14.62 4.10 -22.73
C ILE A 462 -13.51 4.05 -23.78
N ASN A 463 -12.29 3.76 -23.33
CA ASN A 463 -11.14 3.53 -24.20
C ASN A 463 -10.61 2.10 -23.97
N LEU A 464 -10.79 1.22 -24.95
CA LEU A 464 -10.27 -0.16 -24.93
C LEU A 464 -9.17 -0.28 -25.99
N ASP A 465 -7.94 0.04 -25.61
CA ASP A 465 -6.76 -0.01 -26.49
C ASP A 465 -6.14 -1.41 -26.48
N GLY A 466 -6.62 -2.24 -27.40
CA GLY A 466 -6.30 -3.66 -27.55
C GLY A 466 -7.43 -4.39 -28.29
N VAL A 467 -7.23 -5.68 -28.57
CA VAL A 467 -8.28 -6.51 -29.19
C VAL A 467 -9.26 -6.99 -28.11
N VAL A 468 -10.51 -6.55 -28.18
CA VAL A 468 -11.55 -6.94 -27.22
C VAL A 468 -12.13 -8.30 -27.58
N GLU A 469 -11.95 -9.30 -26.72
CA GLU A 469 -12.57 -10.63 -26.85
C GLU A 469 -13.81 -10.74 -25.96
N LEU A 470 -14.98 -10.97 -26.58
CA LEU A 470 -16.22 -11.20 -25.83
C LEU A 470 -16.45 -12.69 -25.60
N THR A 471 -16.57 -13.10 -24.34
CA THR A 471 -16.95 -14.47 -23.96
C THR A 471 -18.44 -14.61 -23.64
N GLY A 472 -19.16 -13.48 -23.56
CA GLY A 472 -20.61 -13.41 -23.43
C GLY A 472 -21.17 -12.18 -24.17
N THR A 473 -22.47 -11.90 -24.00
CA THR A 473 -23.09 -10.73 -24.62
C THR A 473 -22.51 -9.43 -24.05
N GLY A 474 -21.77 -8.69 -24.87
CA GLY A 474 -21.16 -7.42 -24.51
C GLY A 474 -22.15 -6.27 -24.64
N THR A 475 -22.46 -5.62 -23.51
CA THR A 475 -23.12 -4.31 -23.53
C THR A 475 -22.11 -3.24 -23.12
N PHE A 476 -21.85 -2.30 -24.02
CA PHE A 476 -21.04 -1.11 -23.78
C PHE A 476 -21.96 0.08 -23.54
N ARG A 477 -21.85 0.74 -22.38
CA ARG A 477 -22.64 1.94 -22.04
C ARG A 477 -21.73 3.12 -21.80
N VAL A 478 -21.95 4.18 -22.55
CA VAL A 478 -21.09 5.37 -22.58
C VAL A 478 -21.89 6.59 -22.15
N GLY A 479 -21.23 7.55 -21.48
CA GLY A 479 -21.81 8.81 -21.09
C GLY A 479 -22.28 9.64 -22.29
N ALA A 480 -23.26 10.50 -22.08
CA ALA A 480 -23.71 11.43 -23.11
C ALA A 480 -22.57 12.40 -23.50
N GLY A 481 -22.25 12.47 -24.79
CA GLY A 481 -21.18 13.31 -25.32
C GLY A 481 -19.77 12.81 -25.04
N SER A 482 -19.63 11.59 -24.51
CA SER A 482 -18.35 10.95 -24.28
C SER A 482 -17.97 10.04 -25.46
N ASP A 483 -16.67 9.80 -25.57
CA ASP A 483 -16.10 8.98 -26.63
C ASP A 483 -16.13 7.49 -26.26
N PHE A 484 -16.32 6.64 -27.27
CA PHE A 484 -15.99 5.22 -27.18
C PHE A 484 -14.99 4.83 -28.26
N PHE A 485 -13.97 4.11 -27.82
CA PHE A 485 -12.88 3.58 -28.64
C PHE A 485 -12.65 2.11 -28.33
N ALA A 486 -12.44 1.30 -29.38
CA ALA A 486 -11.96 -0.07 -29.25
C ALA A 486 -10.99 -0.40 -30.39
N GLY A 487 -9.81 -0.92 -30.06
CA GLY A 487 -8.78 -1.36 -31.02
C GLY A 487 -9.24 -2.50 -31.94
N GLY A 488 -10.30 -3.21 -31.55
CA GLY A 488 -11.00 -4.23 -32.32
C GLY A 488 -11.94 -5.03 -31.41
N ILE A 489 -12.95 -5.71 -31.95
CA ILE A 489 -13.90 -6.53 -31.19
C ILE A 489 -14.06 -7.89 -31.87
N ASN A 490 -13.50 -8.94 -31.25
CA ASN A 490 -13.86 -10.31 -31.56
C ASN A 490 -15.05 -10.74 -30.69
N ALA A 491 -16.24 -10.78 -31.30
CA ALA A 491 -17.47 -11.05 -30.57
C ALA A 491 -17.72 -12.56 -30.33
N ASN A 492 -17.02 -13.48 -31.03
CA ASN A 492 -17.15 -14.93 -30.85
C ASN A 492 -18.60 -15.46 -30.87
N GLY A 493 -19.46 -14.91 -31.73
CA GLY A 493 -20.88 -15.26 -31.85
C GLY A 493 -21.79 -14.56 -30.84
N ASN A 494 -21.28 -13.65 -30.02
CA ASN A 494 -22.07 -12.87 -29.07
C ASN A 494 -22.66 -11.61 -29.71
N ASN A 495 -23.64 -11.00 -29.02
CA ASN A 495 -24.14 -9.69 -29.42
C ASN A 495 -23.23 -8.58 -28.89
N VAL A 496 -23.03 -7.55 -29.70
CA VAL A 496 -22.32 -6.30 -29.36
C VAL A 496 -23.35 -5.18 -29.34
N TYR A 497 -23.59 -4.60 -28.16
CA TYR A 497 -24.50 -3.47 -28.00
C TYR A 497 -23.75 -2.25 -27.48
N ILE A 498 -23.60 -1.21 -28.29
CA ILE A 498 -23.01 0.06 -27.87
C ILE A 498 -24.14 1.09 -27.67
N ARG A 499 -24.21 1.67 -26.47
CA ARG A 499 -25.32 2.54 -26.08
C ARG A 499 -24.91 3.78 -25.29
N GLY A 500 -25.45 4.93 -25.71
CA GLY A 500 -25.31 6.19 -25.01
C GLY A 500 -26.35 6.31 -23.91
N VAL A 501 -25.94 6.74 -22.72
CA VAL A 501 -26.82 6.99 -21.58
C VAL A 501 -27.22 8.46 -21.59
N GLY A 502 -28.48 8.76 -21.91
CA GLY A 502 -29.04 10.11 -21.77
C GLY A 502 -28.66 11.13 -22.85
N GLY A 503 -28.02 10.73 -23.94
CA GLY A 503 -27.68 11.64 -25.05
C GLY A 503 -26.95 10.96 -26.21
N ALA A 504 -26.40 11.78 -27.10
CA ALA A 504 -25.60 11.32 -28.24
C ALA A 504 -24.27 10.69 -27.78
N ILE A 505 -23.74 9.78 -28.60
CA ILE A 505 -22.43 9.14 -28.44
C ILE A 505 -21.55 9.68 -29.56
N ASN A 506 -20.27 9.87 -29.27
CA ASN A 506 -19.24 10.00 -30.29
C ASN A 506 -18.45 8.69 -30.33
N LEU A 507 -18.44 8.00 -31.46
CA LEU A 507 -17.61 6.80 -31.63
C LEU A 507 -16.39 7.21 -32.45
N VAL A 508 -15.27 7.39 -31.75
CA VAL A 508 -14.06 7.99 -32.35
C VAL A 508 -13.38 7.02 -33.31
N ASP A 509 -13.26 5.74 -32.96
CA ASP A 509 -12.77 4.69 -33.87
C ASP A 509 -13.22 3.31 -33.39
N ILE A 510 -13.76 2.49 -34.31
CA ILE A 510 -13.96 1.05 -34.14
C ILE A 510 -13.29 0.35 -35.33
N PHE A 511 -12.05 -0.11 -35.13
CA PHE A 511 -11.19 -0.57 -36.21
C PHE A 511 -11.61 -1.91 -36.85
N ASP A 512 -12.19 -2.83 -36.08
CA ASP A 512 -12.72 -4.08 -36.63
C ASP A 512 -13.72 -4.72 -35.67
N VAL A 513 -14.82 -5.28 -36.19
CA VAL A 513 -15.74 -6.13 -35.43
C VAL A 513 -15.91 -7.44 -36.17
N VAL A 514 -15.60 -8.57 -35.54
CA VAL A 514 -15.67 -9.89 -36.18
C VAL A 514 -16.56 -10.84 -35.39
N GLY A 515 -17.39 -11.60 -36.11
CA GLY A 515 -18.15 -12.72 -35.57
C GLY A 515 -19.29 -12.32 -34.64
N ALA A 516 -19.85 -11.10 -34.72
CA ALA A 516 -20.97 -10.71 -33.87
C ALA A 516 -22.28 -11.36 -34.33
N ASN A 517 -23.12 -11.87 -33.43
CA ASN A 517 -24.47 -12.31 -33.78
C ASN A 517 -25.41 -11.11 -34.03
N LEU A 518 -25.18 -10.01 -33.33
CA LEU A 518 -25.82 -8.73 -33.63
C LEU A 518 -24.82 -7.65 -33.27
N PHE A 519 -24.45 -6.82 -34.23
CA PHE A 519 -23.76 -5.57 -33.99
C PHE A 519 -24.80 -4.45 -33.98
N ARG A 520 -24.99 -3.81 -32.82
CA ARG A 520 -25.99 -2.75 -32.67
C ARG A 520 -25.42 -1.53 -31.96
N ILE A 521 -25.64 -0.38 -32.58
CA ILE A 521 -25.40 0.94 -31.99
C ILE A 521 -26.74 1.66 -31.86
N ASP A 522 -27.10 2.07 -30.64
CA ASP A 522 -28.36 2.78 -30.37
C ASP A 522 -28.20 3.72 -29.18
N SER A 523 -28.77 4.92 -29.23
CA SER A 523 -28.81 5.84 -28.11
C SER A 523 -30.09 5.67 -27.28
N SER A 524 -29.97 5.61 -25.95
CA SER A 524 -31.11 5.28 -25.07
C SER A 524 -32.09 6.43 -24.81
N GLY A 525 -31.76 7.67 -25.22
CA GLY A 525 -32.54 8.87 -24.89
C GLY A 525 -32.71 9.82 -26.04
N GLY A 526 -33.71 9.64 -26.91
CA GLY A 526 -34.26 10.63 -27.85
C GLY A 526 -33.33 11.26 -28.91
N SER A 527 -32.02 11.18 -28.75
CA SER A 527 -30.98 11.81 -29.56
C SER A 527 -30.13 10.71 -30.15
N THR A 528 -30.03 10.60 -31.47
CA THR A 528 -29.16 9.64 -32.19
C THR A 528 -27.69 9.82 -31.79
N ALA A 529 -26.85 8.79 -31.92
CA ALA A 529 -25.38 9.00 -31.87
C ALA A 529 -25.01 10.14 -32.85
N VAL A 530 -24.07 11.02 -32.51
CA VAL A 530 -23.76 12.16 -33.39
C VAL A 530 -22.98 11.64 -34.60
N GLU A 531 -21.89 10.94 -34.33
CA GLU A 531 -20.95 10.47 -35.34
C GLU A 531 -20.53 9.05 -34.98
N VAL A 532 -20.47 8.20 -36.01
CA VAL A 532 -20.11 6.79 -35.87
C VAL A 532 -19.12 6.42 -36.95
N LEU A 533 -17.85 6.28 -36.57
CA LEU A 533 -16.79 5.82 -37.46
C LEU A 533 -16.71 4.29 -37.41
N LEU A 534 -16.92 3.64 -38.57
CA LEU A 534 -16.84 2.18 -38.73
C LEU A 534 -15.79 1.82 -39.78
N SER A 535 -14.78 1.07 -39.38
CA SER A 535 -13.82 0.47 -40.31
C SER A 535 -14.42 -0.80 -40.92
N SER A 536 -14.17 -2.01 -40.39
CA SER A 536 -14.76 -3.24 -40.93
C SER A 536 -15.63 -3.98 -39.91
N VAL A 537 -16.79 -4.49 -40.36
CA VAL A 537 -17.75 -5.20 -39.49
C VAL A 537 -18.22 -6.48 -40.16
N ASP A 538 -17.92 -7.63 -39.56
CA ASP A 538 -18.47 -8.95 -39.89
C ASP A 538 -19.40 -9.45 -38.77
N ALA A 539 -20.69 -9.53 -39.09
CA ALA A 539 -21.73 -9.93 -38.13
C ALA A 539 -22.84 -10.76 -38.79
N LEU A 540 -23.75 -11.33 -38.01
CA LEU A 540 -25.00 -11.88 -38.54
C LEU A 540 -25.96 -10.73 -38.90
N ASP A 541 -26.25 -9.82 -37.98
CA ASP A 541 -27.02 -8.60 -38.27
C ASP A 541 -26.26 -7.33 -37.86
N ILE A 542 -26.34 -6.29 -38.69
CA ILE A 542 -25.76 -4.96 -38.44
C ILE A 542 -26.90 -3.94 -38.33
N ASN A 543 -26.98 -3.23 -37.22
CA ASN A 543 -28.00 -2.20 -36.97
C ASN A 543 -27.40 -0.96 -36.29
N VAL A 544 -27.21 0.10 -37.06
CA VAL A 544 -26.59 1.34 -36.61
C VAL A 544 -27.59 2.48 -36.72
N ARG A 545 -27.73 3.25 -35.64
CA ARG A 545 -28.61 4.42 -35.58
C ARG A 545 -27.83 5.64 -35.08
N ALA A 546 -27.53 6.56 -35.98
CA ALA A 546 -26.77 7.78 -35.72
C ALA A 546 -27.31 8.96 -36.55
N LEU A 547 -26.80 10.16 -36.31
CA LEU A 547 -27.01 11.31 -37.16
C LEU A 547 -26.13 11.15 -38.41
N ASP A 548 -24.84 10.94 -38.20
CA ASP A 548 -23.85 10.68 -39.24
C ASP A 548 -23.12 9.34 -38.95
N ILE A 549 -22.88 8.55 -40.00
CA ILE A 549 -22.25 7.23 -39.98
C ILE A 549 -21.17 7.22 -41.05
N ASP A 550 -19.91 7.28 -40.65
CA ASP A 550 -18.79 7.32 -41.58
C ASP A 550 -18.18 5.93 -41.73
N LEU A 551 -18.06 5.50 -42.98
CA LEU A 551 -17.61 4.16 -43.35
C LEU A 551 -16.19 4.24 -43.92
N PHE A 552 -15.24 3.71 -43.15
CA PHE A 552 -13.83 3.55 -43.49
C PHE A 552 -13.52 2.14 -44.01
N GLY A 553 -14.52 1.25 -44.11
CA GLY A 553 -14.33 -0.10 -44.62
C GLY A 553 -15.63 -0.89 -44.80
N ASP A 554 -15.47 -2.17 -45.11
CA ASP A 554 -16.56 -3.03 -45.55
C ASP A 554 -17.49 -3.45 -44.40
N LEU A 555 -18.79 -3.50 -44.70
CA LEU A 555 -19.80 -4.05 -43.79
C LEU A 555 -20.31 -5.38 -44.35
N THR A 556 -20.06 -6.48 -43.66
CA THR A 556 -20.52 -7.82 -44.05
C THR A 556 -21.48 -8.37 -43.01
N ALA A 557 -22.75 -8.56 -43.41
CA ALA A 557 -23.76 -9.21 -42.58
C ALA A 557 -24.19 -10.56 -43.17
N ALA A 558 -24.25 -11.63 -42.38
CA ALA A 558 -24.84 -12.91 -42.81
C ALA A 558 -26.39 -12.89 -42.88
N ALA A 559 -27.03 -11.82 -42.39
CA ALA A 559 -28.45 -11.53 -42.50
C ALA A 559 -28.66 -10.10 -43.01
N ASN A 560 -29.00 -9.13 -42.16
CA ASN A 560 -29.40 -7.78 -42.58
C ASN A 560 -28.36 -6.70 -42.22
N VAL A 561 -28.34 -5.64 -43.04
CA VAL A 561 -27.69 -4.37 -42.72
C VAL A 561 -28.75 -3.27 -42.65
N SER A 562 -28.73 -2.48 -41.58
CA SER A 562 -29.61 -1.34 -41.38
C SER A 562 -28.82 -0.15 -40.83
N LEU A 563 -28.64 0.88 -41.66
CA LEU A 563 -28.02 2.15 -41.28
C LEU A 563 -29.10 3.23 -41.26
N ILE A 564 -29.36 3.81 -40.09
CA ILE A 564 -30.36 4.87 -39.91
C ILE A 564 -29.63 6.12 -39.45
N GLY A 565 -29.33 7.00 -40.40
CA GLY A 565 -28.52 8.19 -40.29
C GLY A 565 -28.04 8.59 -41.69
N ASN A 566 -27.42 9.76 -41.82
CA ASN A 566 -26.59 10.06 -42.99
C ASN A 566 -25.39 9.10 -42.97
N VAL A 567 -24.90 8.76 -44.16
CA VAL A 567 -23.78 7.84 -44.35
C VAL A 567 -22.71 8.55 -45.17
N GLY A 568 -21.55 8.78 -44.57
CA GLY A 568 -20.33 9.19 -45.25
C GLY A 568 -19.54 7.97 -45.70
N VAL A 569 -19.03 7.99 -46.93
CA VAL A 569 -18.17 6.95 -47.49
C VAL A 569 -16.77 7.56 -47.64
N ASP A 570 -15.86 7.16 -46.75
CA ASP A 570 -14.49 7.72 -46.62
C ASP A 570 -13.46 6.86 -47.37
N GLU A 571 -13.78 5.58 -47.59
CA GLU A 571 -13.02 4.69 -48.45
C GLU A 571 -13.90 4.01 -49.50
N ASN A 572 -13.30 3.19 -50.38
CA ASN A 572 -14.10 2.33 -51.25
C ASN A 572 -14.77 1.22 -50.43
N VAL A 573 -16.08 1.34 -50.22
CA VAL A 573 -16.83 0.47 -49.30
C VAL A 573 -17.72 -0.52 -50.04
N VAL A 574 -17.75 -1.76 -49.54
CA VAL A 574 -18.71 -2.80 -49.90
C VAL A 574 -19.59 -3.13 -48.70
N ILE A 575 -20.91 -2.94 -48.87
CA ILE A 575 -21.91 -3.39 -47.91
C ILE A 575 -22.54 -4.68 -48.43
N THR A 576 -22.29 -5.79 -47.74
CA THR A 576 -22.80 -7.12 -48.08
C THR A 576 -23.85 -7.57 -47.06
N SER A 577 -24.95 -8.14 -47.55
CA SER A 577 -25.92 -8.87 -46.73
C SER A 577 -25.90 -10.36 -47.08
N GLY A 578 -26.48 -11.22 -46.26
CA GLY A 578 -26.33 -12.68 -46.39
C GLY A 578 -27.00 -13.31 -47.61
N GLY A 579 -27.58 -12.49 -48.48
CA GLY A 579 -28.02 -12.90 -49.79
C GLY A 579 -29.28 -13.72 -49.85
N ALA A 580 -29.99 -14.00 -48.74
CA ALA A 580 -31.31 -14.64 -48.76
C ALA A 580 -32.43 -13.64 -49.11
N SER A 581 -33.57 -14.10 -49.63
CA SER A 581 -34.66 -13.21 -50.10
C SER A 581 -35.37 -12.43 -48.97
N THR A 582 -35.21 -12.88 -47.72
CA THR A 582 -35.65 -12.20 -46.51
C THR A 582 -34.69 -11.12 -46.04
N ASN A 583 -33.43 -11.17 -46.49
CA ASN A 583 -32.37 -10.27 -46.06
C ASN A 583 -32.50 -8.92 -46.75
N ARG A 584 -31.95 -7.89 -46.13
CA ARG A 584 -31.95 -6.55 -46.70
C ARG A 584 -30.69 -5.75 -46.37
N ILE A 585 -30.39 -4.82 -47.26
CA ILE A 585 -29.58 -3.62 -46.97
C ILE A 585 -30.55 -2.44 -46.95
N GLN A 586 -30.58 -1.71 -45.83
CA GLN A 586 -31.41 -0.53 -45.66
C GLN A 586 -30.55 0.65 -45.22
N ILE A 587 -30.61 1.75 -45.98
CA ILE A 587 -29.97 3.01 -45.62
C ILE A 587 -31.04 4.11 -45.57
N GLY A 588 -31.15 4.75 -44.41
CA GLY A 588 -32.24 5.66 -44.06
C GLY A 588 -32.02 7.12 -44.46
N GLY A 589 -30.79 7.63 -44.34
CA GLY A 589 -30.44 9.02 -44.60
C GLY A 589 -29.71 9.24 -45.92
N LEU A 590 -29.08 10.41 -46.04
CA LEU A 590 -28.20 10.79 -47.15
C LEU A 590 -27.03 9.81 -47.26
N ILE A 591 -26.53 9.56 -48.46
CA ILE A 591 -25.30 8.81 -48.70
C ILE A 591 -24.39 9.70 -49.53
N ASP A 592 -23.23 10.08 -49.01
CA ASP A 592 -22.28 10.90 -49.75
C ASP A 592 -20.86 10.34 -49.65
N ALA A 593 -20.05 10.67 -50.63
CA ALA A 593 -18.60 10.54 -50.51
C ALA A 593 -18.08 11.61 -49.53
N VAL A 594 -17.08 11.29 -48.72
CA VAL A 594 -16.48 12.29 -47.82
C VAL A 594 -15.61 13.26 -48.62
N ASP A 595 -14.67 12.75 -49.42
CA ASP A 595 -13.74 13.55 -50.23
C ASP A 595 -14.11 13.63 -51.73
N GLY A 596 -15.03 12.79 -52.20
CA GLY A 596 -15.58 12.82 -53.56
C GLY A 596 -14.86 11.92 -54.55
N ASP A 597 -14.00 11.03 -54.08
CA ASP A 597 -13.26 10.05 -54.89
C ASP A 597 -13.67 8.58 -54.60
N GLU A 598 -14.60 8.37 -53.68
CA GLU A 598 -14.97 7.08 -53.13
C GLU A 598 -16.09 6.39 -53.90
N SER A 599 -16.06 5.05 -53.89
CA SER A 599 -17.08 4.20 -54.51
C SER A 599 -17.82 3.38 -53.46
N LEU A 600 -19.12 3.18 -53.67
CA LEU A 600 -19.96 2.34 -52.81
C LEU A 600 -20.58 1.18 -53.60
N THR A 601 -20.42 -0.04 -53.09
CA THR A 601 -21.08 -1.25 -53.62
C THR A 601 -22.03 -1.85 -52.59
N LEU A 602 -23.30 -2.05 -52.96
CA LEU A 602 -24.30 -2.72 -52.14
C LEU A 602 -24.55 -4.13 -52.70
N ASN A 603 -24.05 -5.16 -52.00
CA ASN A 603 -24.21 -6.56 -52.37
C ASN A 603 -25.33 -7.23 -51.55
N GLY A 604 -26.54 -7.21 -52.12
CA GLY A 604 -27.72 -7.82 -51.53
C GLY A 604 -27.89 -9.32 -51.81
N GLY A 605 -27.08 -9.94 -52.67
CA GLY A 605 -27.29 -11.33 -53.11
C GLY A 605 -28.67 -11.53 -53.77
N VAL A 606 -29.61 -12.26 -53.16
CA VAL A 606 -31.03 -12.28 -53.58
C VAL A 606 -31.97 -11.49 -52.64
N GLY A 607 -31.42 -10.85 -51.62
CA GLY A 607 -32.12 -9.95 -50.69
C GLY A 607 -32.45 -8.59 -51.31
N ARG A 608 -33.12 -7.72 -50.57
CA ARG A 608 -33.56 -6.39 -51.06
C ARG A 608 -32.57 -5.27 -50.71
N VAL A 609 -32.61 -4.19 -51.48
CA VAL A 609 -31.90 -2.93 -51.14
C VAL A 609 -32.92 -1.79 -51.07
N ILE A 610 -32.86 -1.02 -49.99
CA ILE A 610 -33.77 0.09 -49.69
C ILE A 610 -32.94 1.34 -49.42
N LEU A 611 -33.14 2.37 -50.25
CA LEU A 611 -32.47 3.68 -50.11
C LEU A 611 -33.57 4.74 -49.90
N ALA A 612 -33.58 5.35 -48.72
CA ALA A 612 -34.59 6.32 -48.34
C ALA A 612 -34.14 7.79 -48.49
N GLY A 613 -32.83 8.06 -48.45
CA GLY A 613 -32.24 9.37 -48.70
C GLY A 613 -31.53 9.47 -50.07
N GLU A 614 -31.12 10.69 -50.42
CA GLU A 614 -30.36 10.98 -51.64
C GLU A 614 -28.98 10.30 -51.59
N THR A 615 -28.45 9.93 -52.75
CA THR A 615 -27.08 9.39 -52.89
C THR A 615 -26.26 10.36 -53.72
N GLY A 616 -25.12 10.84 -53.22
CA GLY A 616 -24.31 11.88 -53.85
C GLY A 616 -24.99 13.25 -53.89
N GLY A 617 -25.84 13.53 -52.90
CA GLY A 617 -26.64 14.76 -52.83
C GLY A 617 -25.78 16.00 -52.57
N THR A 618 -24.73 15.90 -51.74
CA THR A 618 -23.79 17.01 -51.51
C THR A 618 -22.45 16.77 -52.18
N THR A 619 -21.85 15.60 -51.96
CA THR A 619 -20.58 15.18 -52.54
C THR A 619 -20.81 13.87 -53.31
N PRO A 620 -20.81 13.91 -54.66
CA PRO A 620 -21.07 12.73 -55.48
C PRO A 620 -20.05 11.61 -55.27
N LEU A 621 -20.52 10.36 -55.18
CA LEU A 621 -19.66 9.18 -55.26
C LEU A 621 -18.99 9.08 -56.65
N VAL A 622 -17.83 8.44 -56.74
CA VAL A 622 -17.22 8.11 -58.04
C VAL A 622 -17.98 6.99 -58.74
N ASN A 623 -18.20 5.87 -58.06
CA ASN A 623 -19.03 4.80 -58.59
C ASN A 623 -20.05 4.34 -57.55
N PHE A 624 -21.23 3.99 -58.04
CA PHE A 624 -22.27 3.39 -57.21
C PHE A 624 -22.75 2.09 -57.86
N SER A 625 -22.65 0.98 -57.13
CA SER A 625 -23.01 -0.34 -57.64
C SER A 625 -24.01 -1.02 -56.71
N VAL A 626 -25.05 -1.63 -57.28
CA VAL A 626 -25.96 -2.50 -56.55
C VAL A 626 -26.00 -3.87 -57.23
N ILE A 627 -25.65 -4.91 -56.46
CA ILE A 627 -25.59 -6.30 -56.90
C ILE A 627 -26.60 -7.08 -56.07
N SER A 628 -27.80 -7.32 -56.60
CA SER A 628 -28.87 -7.94 -55.83
C SER A 628 -30.01 -8.40 -56.72
N GLY A 629 -30.54 -9.60 -56.52
CA GLY A 629 -31.69 -10.14 -57.25
C GLY A 629 -33.05 -9.89 -56.61
N GLY A 630 -33.11 -9.10 -55.52
CA GLY A 630 -34.36 -8.79 -54.82
C GLY A 630 -35.10 -7.58 -55.38
N SER A 631 -36.23 -7.21 -54.77
CA SER A 631 -36.92 -5.96 -55.11
C SER A 631 -36.22 -4.76 -54.48
N HIS A 632 -36.11 -3.67 -55.24
CA HIS A 632 -35.43 -2.45 -54.81
C HIS A 632 -36.37 -1.27 -54.71
N TYR A 633 -36.16 -0.46 -53.69
CA TYR A 633 -36.94 0.76 -53.44
C TYR A 633 -35.97 1.93 -53.34
N ILE A 634 -35.97 2.75 -54.39
CA ILE A 634 -35.20 4.01 -54.45
C ILE A 634 -36.21 5.14 -54.49
N THR A 635 -36.22 5.94 -53.43
CA THR A 635 -37.21 7.02 -53.28
C THR A 635 -36.64 8.42 -53.50
N GLN A 636 -35.32 8.57 -53.63
CA GLN A 636 -34.62 9.85 -53.77
C GLN A 636 -33.48 9.77 -54.80
N ASP A 637 -33.02 10.94 -55.25
CA ASP A 637 -32.07 11.11 -56.36
C ASP A 637 -30.70 10.46 -56.08
N ILE A 638 -30.05 10.02 -57.15
CA ILE A 638 -28.71 9.42 -57.15
C ILE A 638 -27.83 10.23 -58.09
N THR A 639 -26.71 10.74 -57.58
CA THR A 639 -25.71 11.48 -58.34
C THR A 639 -24.34 10.83 -58.13
N VAL A 640 -23.67 10.48 -59.22
CA VAL A 640 -22.29 10.01 -59.20
C VAL A 640 -21.47 10.76 -60.24
N SER A 641 -20.16 10.84 -60.06
CA SER A 641 -19.25 11.45 -61.04
C SER A 641 -18.84 10.47 -62.15
N GLY A 642 -18.77 9.17 -61.84
CA GLY A 642 -18.43 8.09 -62.75
C GLY A 642 -19.65 7.25 -63.14
N MET A 643 -19.60 5.94 -62.84
CA MET A 643 -20.59 4.98 -63.31
C MET A 643 -21.59 4.56 -62.23
N VAL A 644 -22.84 4.35 -62.66
CA VAL A 644 -23.83 3.60 -61.88
C VAL A 644 -24.01 2.21 -62.48
N SER A 645 -23.92 1.17 -61.66
CA SER A 645 -24.17 -0.21 -62.07
C SER A 645 -25.28 -0.84 -61.23
N TRP A 646 -26.31 -1.38 -61.87
CA TRP A 646 -27.36 -2.16 -61.24
C TRP A 646 -27.39 -3.55 -61.88
N ASN A 647 -26.91 -4.55 -61.15
CA ASN A 647 -26.99 -5.94 -61.53
C ASN A 647 -28.09 -6.62 -60.70
N ASN A 648 -29.29 -6.67 -61.27
CA ASN A 648 -30.49 -7.07 -60.56
C ASN A 648 -31.45 -7.92 -61.40
N SER A 649 -31.84 -9.09 -60.89
CA SER A 649 -32.83 -10.00 -61.50
C SER A 649 -34.27 -9.81 -61.00
N GLY A 650 -34.50 -8.98 -59.99
CA GLY A 650 -35.79 -8.60 -59.40
C GLY A 650 -36.32 -7.23 -59.84
N GLN A 651 -37.41 -6.75 -59.22
CA GLN A 651 -38.08 -5.49 -59.61
C GLN A 651 -37.40 -4.26 -59.03
N LEU A 652 -36.96 -3.32 -59.88
CA LEU A 652 -36.52 -1.98 -59.47
C LEU A 652 -37.70 -0.98 -59.50
N VAL A 653 -38.07 -0.43 -58.35
CA VAL A 653 -38.99 0.71 -58.23
C VAL A 653 -38.15 1.97 -58.05
N ASN A 654 -37.86 2.64 -59.17
CA ASN A 654 -37.16 3.92 -59.16
C ASN A 654 -38.16 5.07 -59.28
N ARG A 655 -38.21 5.96 -58.28
CA ARG A 655 -39.00 7.21 -58.35
C ARG A 655 -38.11 8.45 -58.48
N ALA A 656 -36.83 8.26 -58.73
CA ALA A 656 -35.79 9.27 -58.59
C ALA A 656 -34.99 9.51 -59.88
N THR A 657 -34.27 10.62 -59.91
CA THR A 657 -33.33 10.99 -60.97
C THR A 657 -31.98 10.33 -60.72
N ILE A 658 -31.40 9.70 -61.73
CA ILE A 658 -30.04 9.16 -61.69
C ILE A 658 -29.16 10.00 -62.63
N THR A 659 -28.16 10.68 -62.08
CA THR A 659 -27.17 11.47 -62.83
C THR A 659 -25.83 10.73 -62.83
N ALA A 660 -25.39 10.25 -63.99
CA ALA A 660 -24.18 9.42 -64.10
C ALA A 660 -23.40 9.70 -65.40
N PRO A 661 -22.48 10.69 -65.41
CA PRO A 661 -21.75 11.09 -66.62
C PRO A 661 -20.89 9.98 -67.24
N GLY A 662 -20.39 9.05 -66.41
CA GLY A 662 -19.67 7.86 -66.85
C GLY A 662 -20.57 6.75 -67.41
N GLY A 663 -21.90 6.92 -67.34
CA GLY A 663 -22.92 6.02 -67.86
C GLY A 663 -23.61 5.17 -66.78
N ALA A 664 -24.79 4.67 -67.13
CA ALA A 664 -25.57 3.75 -66.29
C ALA A 664 -25.68 2.38 -66.97
N THR A 665 -25.28 1.32 -66.24
CA THR A 665 -25.41 -0.08 -66.68
C THR A 665 -26.49 -0.76 -65.87
N LEU A 666 -27.59 -1.20 -66.50
CA LEU A 666 -28.68 -1.92 -65.85
C LEU A 666 -28.83 -3.33 -66.46
N ILE A 667 -28.66 -4.37 -65.65
CA ILE A 667 -28.66 -5.79 -66.08
C ILE A 667 -29.72 -6.57 -65.28
N GLY A 668 -30.74 -7.11 -65.97
CA GLY A 668 -31.85 -7.93 -65.44
C GLY A 668 -33.21 -7.20 -65.33
N THR A 669 -34.33 -7.92 -65.09
CA THR A 669 -35.70 -7.58 -65.59
C THR A 669 -36.56 -6.64 -64.71
N PRO A 670 -37.88 -6.48 -65.00
CA PRO A 670 -38.50 -5.24 -65.51
C PRO A 670 -38.33 -3.99 -64.62
N PHE A 671 -37.84 -2.93 -65.24
CA PHE A 671 -37.68 -1.59 -64.67
C PHE A 671 -39.02 -0.84 -64.69
N ILE A 672 -39.59 -0.52 -63.52
CA ILE A 672 -40.67 0.48 -63.42
C ILE A 672 -40.00 1.81 -63.07
N ASN A 673 -39.55 2.51 -64.12
CA ASN A 673 -39.04 3.87 -63.96
C ASN A 673 -40.19 4.85 -63.86
N GLN A 674 -40.29 5.57 -62.75
CA GLN A 674 -41.08 6.81 -62.66
C GLN A 674 -40.19 8.06 -62.72
N GLY A 675 -38.86 7.90 -62.73
CA GLY A 675 -37.87 8.99 -62.77
C GLY A 675 -37.08 9.10 -64.09
N THR A 676 -36.00 9.89 -64.09
CA THR A 676 -35.16 10.19 -65.28
C THR A 676 -33.74 9.66 -65.08
N ILE A 677 -33.08 9.16 -66.13
CA ILE A 677 -31.64 8.85 -66.12
C ILE A 677 -30.96 9.88 -67.05
N VAL A 678 -29.99 10.62 -66.52
CA VAL A 678 -29.29 11.74 -67.19
C VAL A 678 -27.82 11.42 -67.38
#